data_AF-A0A0L6VE64-F1
#
_entry.id   AF-A0A0L6VE64-F1
#
_cell.length_a   1.000
_cell.length_b   1.000
_cell.length_c   1.000
_cell.angle_alpha   90.00
_cell.angle_beta   90.00
_cell.angle_gamma   90.00
#
_symmetry.space_group_name_H-M   'P 1'
#
loop_
_entity.id
_entity.type
_entity.pdbx_description
1 polymer ?
#
loop_
_entity_poly.entity_id
_entity_poly.type
_entity_poly.pdbx_seq_one_letter_code
_entity_poly.pdbx_strand_id
1 'polypeptide(L)'
;MDDLLPISGLEFQRHPLKDIAYGSLAGICSKLFEHPFDLVKVRLQSQPLHLPSRYHGPLDCFRQTVAQEGFRGLYRGVSMPVVGAMAENATLFLVYGQVQQLIRRVAFPEQASKQRPPPLPLSYVAISAACGGAMASLILTPIELVKCKMQVQQIGSSKENPKRLTGPVGIVRSVISHEGLGGLWLGQTGTLLRETGGSAVWFCTFESMVALFVRRRGCGQESAATAVQISKDDLSSVELMCSGATAGIFYNLVFFPADSIKSTMQTASELAPRAEGQALVGTTQRNGFLSVGRQILQSRGWKGLYAGCGITCLRSAPSSALIFWINQQQTRISRLSNGVRVTTESTPGHFIGAGVYVDAGSRYETPYLRGATHLTDRMAFKSTQNRTTEQISLEIEQLGGSFFASSGRDTVLYQATSYPDSLSSVLSVLSDTALNPLLKETELTIEQEAAEWEVNEINKKPEYMLPEILHETAFPNNTLGLPLICPKDRIHSITPEILWSYRSMFFKPERIVVAGVGVAHDDFLAHAERHFGNFKSVNPTVPLNSSFASITSTAAGLVTSSLSNSSPASKSLLSKAFATITNPSTVDLATGQPSQTFEELISAKPIYKGGEVRIPGKTESNLAHIYIGFQAPSVHDDDLYAIACTHIMLGGGSSFSAGGPGKGMYSRLYTNVLNPHPEVDFCQAFHHTYADAGLFGIAIAVAPDFAHRVPQIIATQLDLISREQSRGGITEAQLRRAKNQLRSTMMYGLESRLLQVEDLGRQVQTAGRKKPWIEVWERIESLTIKDIHRAISKIIRPGTFRRASLDGSTTTFSGEPTIVASGQIDRLGDIKELFSRYGIGPSPPRSHRLW
;
A
#
# COMPACT_ATOMS: atom_id res chain seq x y z
N MET A 1 -48.05 -15.23 -6.85
CA MET A 1 -47.33 -16.36 -6.23
C MET A 1 -45.91 -16.36 -6.78
N ASP A 2 -45.12 -15.31 -6.59
CA ASP A 2 -44.71 -14.61 -5.35
C ASP A 2 -43.74 -15.43 -4.51
N ASP A 3 -42.54 -14.86 -4.44
CA ASP A 3 -41.52 -14.95 -3.40
C ASP A 3 -40.83 -16.28 -3.13
N LEU A 4 -39.70 -16.49 -3.83
CA LEU A 4 -38.47 -17.05 -3.27
C LEU A 4 -37.28 -16.50 -4.09
N LEU A 5 -36.80 -15.32 -3.67
CA LEU A 5 -35.64 -14.63 -4.21
C LEU A 5 -34.38 -15.53 -4.20
N PRO A 6 -33.50 -15.42 -5.23
CA PRO A 6 -32.23 -16.13 -5.25
C PRO A 6 -31.26 -15.51 -4.23
N ILE A 7 -30.58 -16.40 -3.50
CA ILE A 7 -29.53 -16.09 -2.52
C ILE A 7 -28.34 -15.49 -3.27
N SER A 8 -28.36 -14.18 -3.51
CA SER A 8 -27.24 -13.37 -3.98
C SER A 8 -26.88 -12.35 -2.90
N GLY A 9 -25.98 -12.75 -2.01
CA GLY A 9 -25.60 -11.93 -0.85
C GLY A 9 -24.64 -12.64 0.08
N LEU A 10 -23.53 -13.17 -0.45
CA LEU A 10 -22.39 -13.51 0.40
C LEU A 10 -21.43 -12.32 0.40
N GLU A 11 -21.57 -11.57 1.48
CA GLU A 11 -20.84 -10.36 1.84
C GLU A 11 -19.33 -10.54 1.80
N PHE A 12 -18.67 -9.45 1.38
CA PHE A 12 -17.28 -9.09 1.62
C PHE A 12 -16.75 -9.60 2.97
N GLN A 13 -15.80 -10.52 2.95
CA GLN A 13 -14.96 -10.84 4.10
C GLN A 13 -13.52 -10.44 3.81
N ARG A 14 -12.98 -9.51 4.61
CA ARG A 14 -11.55 -9.44 4.93
C ARG A 14 -11.03 -10.86 5.07
N HIS A 15 -9.96 -11.24 4.37
CA HIS A 15 -9.49 -12.63 4.33
C HIS A 15 -9.25 -13.17 5.75
N PRO A 16 -10.15 -13.98 6.34
CA PRO A 16 -10.10 -14.31 7.78
C PRO A 16 -8.82 -15.08 8.10
N LEU A 17 -8.36 -15.87 7.12
CA LEU A 17 -7.15 -16.69 7.20
C LEU A 17 -5.87 -15.88 7.42
N LYS A 18 -5.79 -14.63 6.92
CA LYS A 18 -4.59 -13.79 7.05
C LYS A 18 -4.53 -13.11 8.41
N ASP A 19 -5.65 -12.59 8.89
CA ASP A 19 -5.79 -12.07 10.25
C ASP A 19 -5.60 -13.19 11.28
N ILE A 20 -6.09 -14.40 10.98
CA ILE A 20 -5.81 -15.61 11.77
C ILE A 20 -4.32 -15.94 11.73
N ALA A 21 -3.62 -15.83 10.59
CA ALA A 21 -2.19 -16.15 10.50
C ALA A 21 -1.30 -15.17 11.28
N TYR A 22 -1.49 -13.85 11.13
CA TYR A 22 -0.72 -12.86 11.90
C TYR A 22 -1.13 -12.84 13.37
N GLY A 23 -2.43 -12.95 13.67
CA GLY A 23 -2.93 -13.12 15.03
C GLY A 23 -2.41 -14.41 15.68
N SER A 24 -2.21 -15.48 14.90
CA SER A 24 -1.58 -16.72 15.36
C SER A 24 -0.10 -16.51 15.62
N LEU A 25 0.67 -15.91 14.71
CA LEU A 25 2.11 -15.69 14.92
C LEU A 25 2.39 -14.76 16.12
N ALA A 26 1.64 -13.66 16.24
CA ALA A 26 1.69 -12.78 17.40
C ALA A 26 1.28 -13.51 18.69
N GLY A 27 0.23 -14.35 18.61
CA GLY A 27 -0.21 -15.23 19.70
C GLY A 27 0.86 -16.23 20.14
N ILE A 28 1.57 -16.85 19.19
CA ILE A 28 2.67 -17.80 19.46
C ILE A 28 3.82 -17.10 20.18
N CYS A 29 4.30 -15.98 19.65
CA CYS A 29 5.39 -15.21 20.27
C CYS A 29 5.02 -14.72 21.67
N SER A 30 3.78 -14.24 21.84
CA SER A 30 3.25 -13.87 23.15
C SER A 30 3.22 -15.07 24.10
N LYS A 31 2.68 -16.22 23.67
CA LYS A 31 2.61 -17.42 24.51
C LYS A 31 3.97 -17.96 24.93
N LEU A 32 4.98 -17.86 24.08
CA LEU A 32 6.35 -18.24 24.45
C LEU A 32 6.89 -17.39 25.60
N PHE A 33 6.69 -16.07 25.55
CA PHE A 33 7.10 -15.17 26.63
C PHE A 33 6.29 -15.39 27.92
N GLU A 34 4.99 -15.65 27.78
CA GLU A 34 4.06 -15.83 28.88
C GLU A 34 4.22 -17.15 29.64
N HIS A 35 4.69 -18.19 28.96
CA HIS A 35 4.63 -19.56 29.45
C HIS A 35 5.32 -19.79 30.80
N PRO A 36 6.51 -19.21 31.11
CA PRO A 36 7.12 -19.33 32.44
C PRO A 36 6.23 -18.81 33.58
N PHE A 37 5.50 -17.71 33.34
CA PHE A 37 4.57 -17.13 34.30
C PHE A 37 3.33 -18.02 34.48
N ASP A 38 2.82 -18.57 33.37
CA ASP A 38 1.70 -19.52 33.39
C ASP A 38 2.06 -20.82 34.12
N LEU A 39 3.28 -21.34 33.95
CA LEU A 39 3.74 -22.52 34.69
C LEU A 39 3.71 -22.26 36.20
N VAL A 40 4.30 -21.16 36.67
CA VAL A 40 4.32 -20.80 38.09
C VAL A 40 2.91 -20.64 38.63
N LYS A 41 2.02 -19.98 37.89
CA LYS A 41 0.60 -19.84 38.23
C LYS A 41 -0.07 -21.21 38.42
N VAL A 42 0.03 -22.11 37.44
CA VAL A 42 -0.64 -23.43 37.50
C VAL A 42 -0.12 -24.24 38.68
N ARG A 43 1.19 -24.21 38.97
CA ARG A 43 1.78 -24.91 40.13
C ARG A 43 1.33 -24.33 41.47
N LEU A 44 1.12 -23.02 41.56
CA LEU A 44 0.58 -22.37 42.76
C LEU A 44 -0.89 -22.74 43.01
N GLN A 45 -1.70 -22.81 41.95
CA GLN A 45 -3.12 -23.20 41.99
C GLN A 45 -3.30 -24.71 42.25
N SER A 46 -2.37 -25.53 41.75
CA SER A 46 -2.47 -26.99 41.70
C SER A 46 -1.60 -27.64 42.77
N GLN A 47 -1.95 -27.39 44.03
CA GLN A 47 -1.28 -27.99 45.19
C GLN A 47 -2.23 -28.94 45.92
N PRO A 48 -1.74 -30.06 46.46
CA PRO A 48 -2.59 -30.96 47.23
C PRO A 48 -3.24 -30.22 48.40
N LEU A 49 -4.57 -30.32 48.52
CA LEU A 49 -5.34 -29.62 49.56
C LEU A 49 -5.21 -30.29 50.95
N HIS A 50 -4.81 -31.56 50.99
CA HIS A 50 -4.66 -32.36 52.21
C HIS A 50 -3.24 -32.28 52.81
N LEU A 51 -2.30 -31.60 52.14
CA LEU A 51 -0.91 -31.42 52.59
C LEU A 51 -0.60 -29.93 52.78
N PRO A 52 0.40 -29.59 53.63
CA PRO A 52 0.89 -28.22 53.73
C PRO A 52 1.37 -27.70 52.36
N SER A 53 1.18 -26.41 52.12
CA SER A 53 1.54 -25.77 50.84
C SER A 53 3.04 -25.94 50.56
N ARG A 54 3.40 -26.56 49.44
CA ARG A 54 4.79 -26.75 49.01
C ARG A 54 5.44 -25.44 48.55
N TYR A 55 4.62 -24.55 48.00
CA TYR A 55 5.05 -23.24 47.54
C TYR A 55 4.38 -22.15 48.37
N HIS A 56 5.17 -21.24 48.95
CA HIS A 56 4.66 -20.12 49.75
C HIS A 56 4.44 -18.85 48.92
N GLY A 57 4.95 -18.80 47.69
CA GLY A 57 4.71 -17.70 46.75
C GLY A 57 5.29 -17.93 45.34
N PRO A 58 5.06 -16.99 44.41
CA PRO A 58 5.52 -17.12 43.02
C PRO A 58 7.03 -17.21 42.85
N LEU A 59 7.79 -16.38 43.58
CA LEU A 59 9.25 -16.38 43.53
C LEU A 59 9.85 -17.67 44.09
N ASP A 60 9.25 -18.21 45.14
CA ASP A 60 9.63 -19.49 45.74
C ASP A 60 9.37 -20.65 44.76
N CYS A 61 8.18 -20.69 44.15
CA CYS A 61 7.84 -21.66 43.11
C CYS A 61 8.79 -21.58 41.90
N PHE A 62 9.13 -20.36 41.45
CA PHE A 62 10.07 -20.15 40.35
C PHE A 62 11.47 -20.67 40.70
N ARG A 63 12.02 -20.28 41.85
CA ARG A 63 13.35 -20.70 42.33
C ARG A 63 13.43 -22.22 42.48
N GLN A 64 12.44 -22.83 43.11
CA GLN A 64 12.39 -24.29 43.28
C GLN A 64 12.30 -25.02 41.94
N THR A 65 11.53 -24.48 40.98
CA THR A 65 11.41 -25.08 39.64
C THR A 65 12.74 -25.02 38.88
N VAL A 66 13.42 -23.89 38.89
CA VAL A 66 14.75 -23.77 38.24
C VAL A 66 15.80 -24.66 38.92
N ALA A 67 15.76 -24.77 40.25
CA ALA A 67 16.69 -25.62 40.99
C ALA A 67 16.47 -27.13 40.77
N GLN A 68 15.21 -27.57 40.54
CA GLN A 68 14.86 -28.99 40.42
C GLN A 68 14.78 -29.46 38.96
N GLU A 69 14.35 -28.61 38.03
CA GLU A 69 14.07 -28.97 36.63
C GLU A 69 14.95 -28.22 35.62
N GLY A 70 15.77 -27.28 36.09
CA GLY A 70 16.55 -26.38 35.24
C GLY A 70 15.69 -25.35 34.50
N PHE A 71 16.35 -24.47 33.75
CA PHE A 71 15.67 -23.39 33.01
C PHE A 71 14.71 -23.90 31.92
N ARG A 72 15.04 -25.06 31.30
CA ARG A 72 14.15 -25.72 30.33
C ARG A 72 12.87 -26.25 30.96
N GLY A 73 12.88 -26.53 32.27
CA GLY A 73 11.67 -26.92 33.03
C GLY A 73 10.60 -25.83 33.03
N LEU A 74 10.99 -24.55 32.92
CA LEU A 74 10.04 -23.43 32.85
C LEU A 74 9.16 -23.46 31.59
N TYR A 75 9.61 -24.11 30.51
CA TYR A 75 8.92 -24.21 29.23
C TYR A 75 8.14 -25.53 29.06
N ARG A 76 7.94 -26.25 30.15
CA ARG A 76 7.25 -27.54 30.14
C ARG A 76 5.77 -27.38 29.77
N GLY A 77 5.35 -28.12 28.74
CA GLY A 77 3.96 -28.12 28.26
C GLY A 77 3.59 -26.98 27.31
N VAL A 78 4.58 -26.23 26.79
CA VAL A 78 4.37 -25.04 25.92
C VAL A 78 3.66 -25.35 24.60
N SER A 79 3.70 -26.60 24.12
CA SER A 79 3.03 -27.00 22.88
C SER A 79 1.51 -26.84 22.93
N MET A 80 0.88 -27.09 24.08
CA MET A 80 -0.59 -26.97 24.21
C MET A 80 -1.07 -25.52 24.23
N PRO A 81 -0.47 -24.57 25.00
CA PRO A 81 -0.78 -23.14 24.91
C PRO A 81 -0.61 -22.54 23.51
N VAL A 82 0.41 -22.97 22.77
CA VAL A 82 0.67 -22.52 21.40
C VAL A 82 -0.49 -22.90 20.48
N VAL A 83 -0.92 -24.18 20.52
CA VAL A 83 -2.09 -24.66 19.76
C VAL A 83 -3.38 -24.01 20.26
N GLY A 84 -3.51 -23.83 21.58
CA GLY A 84 -4.66 -23.19 22.22
C GLY A 84 -4.87 -21.76 21.78
N ALA A 85 -3.82 -20.94 21.74
CA ALA A 85 -3.92 -19.53 21.34
C ALA A 85 -4.36 -19.37 19.87
N MET A 86 -3.92 -20.27 18.99
CA MET A 86 -4.36 -20.27 17.58
C MET A 86 -5.86 -20.59 17.47
N ALA A 87 -6.31 -21.63 18.17
CA ALA A 87 -7.70 -22.06 18.15
C ALA A 87 -8.64 -21.04 18.83
N GLU A 88 -8.19 -20.43 19.94
CA GLU A 88 -8.90 -19.40 20.69
C GLU A 88 -9.10 -18.15 19.84
N ASN A 89 -8.03 -17.58 19.27
CA ASN A 89 -8.10 -16.38 18.44
C ASN A 89 -9.00 -16.59 17.22
N ALA A 90 -8.85 -17.73 16.52
CA ALA A 90 -9.66 -18.04 15.35
C ALA A 90 -11.15 -18.11 15.69
N THR A 91 -11.50 -18.76 16.79
CA THR A 91 -12.90 -18.93 17.22
C THR A 91 -13.49 -17.62 17.74
N LEU A 92 -12.75 -16.92 18.60
CA LEU A 92 -13.20 -15.68 19.22
C LEU A 92 -13.52 -14.62 18.16
N PHE A 93 -12.60 -14.35 17.22
CA PHE A 93 -12.82 -13.32 16.21
C PHE A 93 -13.90 -13.70 15.19
N LEU A 94 -13.99 -14.97 14.79
CA LEU A 94 -15.02 -15.43 13.87
C LEU A 94 -16.41 -15.26 14.49
N VAL A 95 -16.62 -15.78 15.70
CA VAL A 95 -17.92 -15.73 16.37
C VAL A 95 -18.27 -14.29 16.76
N TYR A 96 -17.29 -13.53 17.25
CA TYR A 96 -17.48 -12.11 17.57
C TYR A 96 -17.98 -11.32 16.34
N GLY A 97 -17.35 -11.49 15.18
CA GLY A 97 -17.76 -10.81 13.95
C GLY A 97 -19.15 -11.22 13.47
N GLN A 98 -19.47 -12.51 13.50
CA GLN A 98 -20.78 -13.03 13.10
C GLN A 98 -21.90 -12.54 14.03
N VAL A 99 -21.67 -12.51 15.34
CA VAL A 99 -22.66 -12.02 16.32
C VAL A 99 -22.87 -10.52 16.16
N GLN A 100 -21.81 -9.73 15.90
CA GLN A 100 -21.97 -8.31 15.61
C GLN A 100 -22.79 -8.04 14.34
N GLN A 101 -22.58 -8.82 13.28
CA GLN A 101 -23.37 -8.72 12.05
C GLN A 101 -24.83 -9.06 12.30
N LEU A 102 -25.10 -10.12 13.07
CA LEU A 102 -26.45 -10.51 13.45
C LEU A 102 -27.15 -9.41 14.28
N ILE A 103 -26.47 -8.86 15.29
CA ILE A 103 -27.00 -7.75 16.10
C ILE A 103 -27.29 -6.53 15.23
N ARG A 104 -26.42 -6.19 14.27
CA ARG A 104 -26.66 -5.07 13.36
C ARG A 104 -27.89 -5.30 12.48
N ARG A 105 -28.10 -6.52 11.98
CA ARG A 105 -29.29 -6.85 11.18
C ARG A 105 -30.59 -6.80 11.99
N VAL A 106 -30.54 -7.21 13.26
CA VAL A 106 -31.74 -7.33 14.11
C VAL A 106 -32.07 -6.03 14.85
N ALA A 107 -31.08 -5.39 15.46
CA ALA A 107 -31.27 -4.22 16.33
C ALA A 107 -31.09 -2.87 15.61
N PHE A 108 -30.34 -2.83 14.50
CA PHE A 108 -30.03 -1.59 13.77
C PHE A 108 -30.14 -1.78 12.23
N PRO A 109 -31.32 -2.15 11.71
CA PRO A 109 -31.49 -2.47 10.29
C PRO A 109 -31.11 -1.31 9.35
N GLU A 110 -31.30 -0.05 9.75
CA GLU A 110 -30.88 1.13 8.97
C GLU A 110 -29.36 1.32 8.86
N GLN A 111 -28.58 0.71 9.77
CA GLN A 111 -27.12 0.82 9.79
C GLN A 111 -26.44 -0.34 9.04
N ALA A 112 -27.17 -1.44 8.79
CA ALA A 112 -26.64 -2.64 8.16
C ALA A 112 -26.29 -2.44 6.67
N SER A 113 -26.88 -1.46 5.98
CA SER A 113 -26.65 -1.16 4.56
C SER A 113 -25.52 -0.16 4.29
N LYS A 114 -24.94 0.46 5.33
CA LYS A 114 -23.87 1.47 5.18
C LYS A 114 -22.50 0.79 5.02
N GLN A 115 -21.69 1.26 4.05
CA GLN A 115 -20.31 0.78 3.81
C GLN A 115 -19.37 0.89 5.03
N ARG A 116 -19.65 1.80 5.97
CA ARG A 116 -18.98 1.90 7.29
C ARG A 116 -20.03 2.12 8.39
N PRO A 117 -20.50 1.05 9.07
CA PRO A 117 -21.47 1.19 10.14
C PRO A 117 -20.83 1.83 11.39
N PRO A 118 -21.58 2.65 12.16
CA PRO A 118 -21.08 3.27 13.38
C PRO A 118 -20.70 2.21 14.44
N PRO A 119 -19.83 2.56 15.41
CA PRO A 119 -19.44 1.64 16.48
C PRO A 119 -20.67 1.22 17.30
N LEU A 120 -20.74 -0.07 17.64
CA LEU A 120 -21.83 -0.61 18.46
C LEU A 120 -21.71 -0.10 19.90
N PRO A 121 -22.84 0.15 20.60
CA PRO A 121 -22.82 0.44 22.03
C PRO A 121 -22.11 -0.64 22.84
N LEU A 122 -21.49 -0.23 23.96
CA LEU A 122 -20.65 -1.09 24.81
C LEU A 122 -21.37 -2.38 25.26
N SER A 123 -22.68 -2.31 25.51
CA SER A 123 -23.50 -3.47 25.91
C SER A 123 -23.56 -4.56 24.82
N TYR A 124 -23.69 -4.18 23.55
CA TYR A 124 -23.71 -5.12 22.44
C TYR A 124 -22.32 -5.68 22.11
N VAL A 125 -21.27 -4.89 22.35
CA VAL A 125 -19.88 -5.36 22.29
C VAL A 125 -19.64 -6.43 23.36
N ALA A 126 -20.12 -6.21 24.57
CA ALA A 126 -20.02 -7.17 25.68
C ALA A 126 -20.72 -8.50 25.35
N ILE A 127 -21.94 -8.45 24.80
CA ILE A 127 -22.70 -9.65 24.41
C ILE A 127 -21.98 -10.40 23.28
N SER A 128 -21.48 -9.69 22.27
CA SER A 128 -20.74 -10.30 21.16
C SER A 128 -19.46 -10.99 21.65
N ALA A 129 -18.72 -10.34 22.56
CA ALA A 129 -17.52 -10.89 23.18
C ALA A 129 -17.83 -12.10 24.07
N ALA A 130 -18.92 -12.05 24.85
CA ALA A 130 -19.36 -13.16 25.68
C ALA A 130 -19.73 -14.40 24.85
N CYS A 131 -20.49 -14.23 23.76
CA CYS A 131 -20.82 -15.33 22.85
C CYS A 131 -19.57 -15.94 22.20
N GLY A 132 -18.61 -15.10 21.79
CA GLY A 132 -17.32 -15.55 21.27
C GLY A 132 -16.51 -16.35 22.29
N GLY A 133 -16.39 -15.85 23.52
CA GLY A 133 -15.71 -16.52 24.62
C GLY A 133 -16.38 -17.85 25.01
N ALA A 134 -17.71 -17.91 24.99
CA ALA A 134 -18.46 -19.14 25.25
C ALA A 134 -18.14 -20.24 24.23
N MET A 135 -18.11 -19.91 22.93
CA MET A 135 -17.76 -20.86 21.89
C MET A 135 -16.28 -21.26 21.97
N ALA A 136 -15.38 -20.30 22.20
CA ALA A 136 -13.96 -20.57 22.39
C ALA A 136 -13.71 -21.54 23.55
N SER A 137 -14.49 -21.45 24.64
CA SER A 137 -14.35 -22.33 25.80
C SER A 137 -14.51 -23.82 25.48
N LEU A 138 -15.39 -24.17 24.52
CA LEU A 138 -15.64 -25.57 24.13
C LEU A 138 -14.42 -26.21 23.47
N ILE A 139 -13.66 -25.40 22.72
CA ILE A 139 -12.43 -25.81 22.03
C ILE A 139 -11.24 -25.77 22.99
N LEU A 140 -11.22 -24.79 23.90
CA LEU A 140 -10.09 -24.52 24.77
C LEU A 140 -10.01 -25.49 25.96
N THR A 141 -11.14 -25.97 26.50
CA THR A 141 -11.15 -26.88 27.66
C THR A 141 -10.29 -28.14 27.51
N PRO A 142 -10.37 -28.92 26.41
CA PRO A 142 -9.49 -30.08 26.23
C PRO A 142 -8.01 -29.70 26.13
N ILE A 143 -7.70 -28.56 25.53
CA ILE A 143 -6.33 -28.05 25.37
C ILE A 143 -5.76 -27.64 26.75
N GLU A 144 -6.54 -26.90 27.53
CA GLU A 144 -6.21 -26.48 28.89
C GLU A 144 -6.04 -27.68 29.83
N LEU A 145 -6.90 -28.70 29.74
CA LEU A 145 -6.79 -29.92 30.54
C LEU A 145 -5.42 -30.60 30.34
N VAL A 146 -5.01 -30.80 29.08
CA VAL A 146 -3.72 -31.43 28.76
C VAL A 146 -2.57 -30.53 29.23
N LYS A 147 -2.65 -29.21 29.00
CA LYS A 147 -1.66 -28.24 29.49
C LYS A 147 -1.47 -28.35 31.01
N CYS A 148 -2.55 -28.22 31.78
CA CYS A 148 -2.50 -28.21 33.23
C CYS A 148 -1.92 -29.52 33.78
N LYS A 149 -2.30 -30.68 33.23
CA LYS A 149 -1.72 -31.98 33.59
C LYS A 149 -0.22 -32.05 33.30
N MET A 150 0.23 -31.60 32.13
CA MET A 150 1.65 -31.58 31.77
C MET A 150 2.47 -30.71 32.74
N GLN A 151 1.92 -29.59 33.20
CA GLN A 151 2.60 -28.61 34.06
C GLN A 151 2.78 -29.08 35.52
N VAL A 152 2.00 -30.09 35.97
CA VAL A 152 2.04 -30.59 37.37
C VAL A 152 2.69 -31.96 37.54
N GLN A 153 3.01 -32.69 36.47
CA GLN A 153 3.54 -34.06 36.50
C GLN A 153 4.80 -34.26 37.37
N GLN A 154 5.59 -33.21 37.61
CA GLN A 154 6.80 -33.27 38.46
C GLN A 154 6.59 -32.80 39.90
N ILE A 155 5.40 -32.27 40.22
CA ILE A 155 5.00 -31.95 41.60
C ILE A 155 4.80 -33.28 42.33
N GLY A 156 5.88 -33.80 42.93
CA GLY A 156 5.92 -35.07 43.66
C GLY A 156 6.91 -36.12 43.13
N SER A 157 7.79 -35.77 42.17
CA SER A 157 8.92 -36.62 41.79
C SER A 157 10.10 -36.42 42.74
N SER A 158 10.57 -37.50 43.37
CA SER A 158 11.81 -37.51 44.18
C SER A 158 12.99 -38.01 43.34
N LYS A 159 14.24 -37.64 43.71
CA LYS A 159 15.47 -38.13 43.05
C LYS A 159 15.57 -39.66 43.05
N GLU A 160 14.93 -40.33 44.01
CA GLU A 160 14.93 -41.78 44.17
C GLU A 160 13.89 -42.51 43.30
N ASN A 161 12.88 -41.81 42.73
CA ASN A 161 11.86 -42.45 41.90
C ASN A 161 11.34 -41.49 40.79
N PRO A 162 12.01 -41.43 39.61
CA PRO A 162 11.67 -40.47 38.56
C PRO A 162 10.37 -40.86 37.84
N LYS A 163 9.31 -40.05 37.99
CA LYS A 163 8.08 -40.20 37.19
C LYS A 163 8.39 -40.03 35.69
N ARG A 164 8.03 -41.01 34.86
CA ARG A 164 8.19 -40.96 33.40
C ARG A 164 7.32 -39.84 32.81
N LEU A 165 7.95 -38.93 32.07
CA LEU A 165 7.30 -37.77 31.46
C LEU A 165 6.37 -38.21 30.33
N THR A 166 5.07 -37.93 30.44
CA THR A 166 4.09 -38.30 29.41
C THR A 166 3.78 -37.10 28.52
N GLY A 167 3.99 -37.25 27.22
CA GLY A 167 3.66 -36.22 26.23
C GLY A 167 2.14 -36.00 26.08
N PRO A 168 1.72 -34.96 25.33
CA PRO A 168 0.32 -34.57 25.19
C PRO A 168 -0.56 -35.70 24.64
N VAL A 169 -0.08 -36.43 23.63
CA VAL A 169 -0.80 -37.58 23.04
C VAL A 169 -1.01 -38.71 24.06
N GLY A 170 -0.02 -38.94 24.93
CA GLY A 170 -0.13 -39.95 25.98
C GLY A 170 -1.14 -39.58 27.06
N ILE A 171 -1.23 -38.29 27.42
CA ILE A 171 -2.25 -37.79 28.35
C ILE A 171 -3.64 -37.91 27.74
N VAL A 172 -3.83 -37.48 26.48
CA VAL A 172 -5.12 -37.62 25.78
C VAL A 172 -5.56 -39.07 25.73
N ARG A 173 -4.67 -39.98 25.33
CA ARG A 173 -4.95 -41.43 25.31
C ARG A 173 -5.34 -41.96 26.68
N SER A 174 -4.63 -41.54 27.74
CA SER A 174 -4.92 -41.93 29.11
C SER A 174 -6.28 -41.39 29.60
N VAL A 175 -6.63 -40.15 29.28
CA VAL A 175 -7.93 -39.58 29.69
C VAL A 175 -9.06 -40.31 28.96
N ILE A 176 -8.93 -40.56 27.66
CA ILE A 176 -9.94 -41.28 26.88
C ILE A 176 -10.11 -42.72 27.39
N SER A 177 -9.01 -43.41 27.74
CA SER A 177 -9.09 -44.80 28.19
C SER A 177 -9.68 -44.96 29.60
N HIS A 178 -9.53 -43.96 30.47
CA HIS A 178 -9.99 -44.04 31.87
C HIS A 178 -11.33 -43.33 32.11
N GLU A 179 -11.60 -42.23 31.42
CA GLU A 179 -12.78 -41.37 31.64
C GLU A 179 -13.70 -41.26 30.40
N GLY A 180 -13.33 -41.88 29.28
CA GLY A 180 -14.02 -41.73 28.01
C GLY A 180 -13.82 -40.36 27.36
N LEU A 181 -14.47 -40.14 26.22
CA LEU A 181 -14.37 -38.89 25.45
C LEU A 181 -14.84 -37.65 26.25
N GLY A 182 -15.85 -37.82 27.10
CA GLY A 182 -16.36 -36.74 27.95
C GLY A 182 -15.37 -36.27 29.03
N GLY A 183 -14.36 -37.08 29.38
CA GLY A 183 -13.30 -36.69 30.32
C GLY A 183 -12.44 -35.53 29.83
N LEU A 184 -12.39 -35.28 28.51
CA LEU A 184 -11.65 -34.15 27.93
C LEU A 184 -12.26 -32.78 28.27
N TRP A 185 -13.54 -32.72 28.66
CA TRP A 185 -14.22 -31.50 29.09
C TRP A 185 -14.27 -31.32 30.61
N LEU A 186 -13.42 -32.03 31.35
CA LEU A 186 -13.27 -31.83 32.79
C LEU A 186 -12.85 -30.38 33.08
N GLY A 187 -13.68 -29.66 33.85
CA GLY A 187 -13.47 -28.25 34.16
C GLY A 187 -14.18 -27.26 33.22
N GLN A 188 -15.01 -27.75 32.27
CA GLN A 188 -15.75 -26.89 31.32
C GLN A 188 -16.52 -25.76 31.98
N THR A 189 -17.16 -25.97 33.13
CA THR A 189 -17.88 -24.90 33.85
C THR A 189 -16.97 -23.75 34.24
N GLY A 190 -15.75 -24.03 34.68
CA GLY A 190 -14.75 -23.01 35.02
C GLY A 190 -14.21 -22.29 33.79
N THR A 191 -13.90 -23.04 32.72
CA THR A 191 -13.47 -22.45 31.45
C THR A 191 -14.55 -21.57 30.83
N LEU A 192 -15.80 -22.03 30.81
CA LEU A 192 -16.94 -21.29 30.26
C LEU A 192 -17.16 -19.98 31.01
N LEU A 193 -17.18 -20.02 32.35
CA LEU A 193 -17.37 -18.83 33.17
C LEU A 193 -16.24 -17.82 32.96
N ARG A 194 -15.00 -18.32 32.90
CA ARG A 194 -13.80 -17.50 32.68
C ARG A 194 -13.79 -16.86 31.29
N GLU A 195 -14.02 -17.62 30.22
CA GLU A 195 -13.91 -17.08 28.86
C GLU A 195 -15.12 -16.23 28.48
N THR A 196 -16.34 -16.63 28.84
CA THR A 196 -17.55 -15.82 28.56
C THR A 196 -17.51 -14.48 29.30
N GLY A 197 -17.34 -14.53 30.61
CA GLY A 197 -17.34 -13.33 31.44
C GLY A 197 -16.05 -12.52 31.29
N GLY A 198 -14.92 -13.20 31.16
CA GLY A 198 -13.63 -12.57 30.95
C GLY A 198 -13.57 -11.83 29.62
N SER A 199 -13.94 -12.44 28.49
CA SER A 199 -13.95 -11.74 27.20
C SER A 199 -14.84 -10.49 27.24
N ALA A 200 -16.01 -10.56 27.87
CA ALA A 200 -16.86 -9.38 28.04
C ALA A 200 -16.17 -8.26 28.84
N VAL A 201 -15.57 -8.59 29.99
CA VAL A 201 -14.83 -7.62 30.83
C VAL A 201 -13.63 -7.04 30.09
N TRP A 202 -12.87 -7.86 29.36
CA TRP A 202 -11.71 -7.43 28.61
C TRP A 202 -12.09 -6.40 27.53
N PHE A 203 -13.05 -6.73 26.66
CA PHE A 203 -13.49 -5.83 25.60
C PHE A 203 -14.14 -4.56 26.16
N CYS A 204 -14.94 -4.66 27.22
CA CYS A 204 -15.56 -3.49 27.83
C CYS A 204 -14.52 -2.54 28.44
N THR A 205 -13.54 -3.09 29.16
CA THR A 205 -12.49 -2.28 29.79
C THR A 205 -11.59 -1.64 28.73
N PHE A 206 -11.26 -2.38 27.67
CA PHE A 206 -10.46 -1.88 26.55
C PHE A 206 -11.14 -0.69 25.86
N GLU A 207 -12.40 -0.85 25.43
CA GLU A 207 -13.14 0.20 24.74
C GLU A 207 -13.44 1.39 25.66
N SER A 208 -13.68 1.16 26.95
CA SER A 208 -13.87 2.24 27.92
C SER A 208 -12.58 3.06 28.12
N MET A 209 -11.41 2.40 28.15
CA MET A 209 -10.12 3.08 28.28
C MET A 209 -9.77 3.88 27.02
N VAL A 210 -10.02 3.32 25.84
CA VAL A 210 -9.91 4.01 24.55
C VAL A 210 -10.80 5.26 24.53
N ALA A 211 -12.07 5.12 24.93
CA ALA A 211 -13.00 6.26 25.00
C ALA A 211 -12.53 7.35 25.98
N LEU A 212 -11.91 6.96 27.10
CA LEU A 212 -11.34 7.90 28.06
C LEU A 212 -10.15 8.66 27.47
N PHE A 213 -9.23 8.00 26.77
CA PHE A 213 -8.10 8.66 26.11
C PHE A 213 -8.54 9.60 24.99
N VAL A 214 -9.52 9.19 24.16
CA VAL A 214 -10.12 10.05 23.13
C VAL A 214 -10.75 11.29 23.76
N ARG A 215 -11.53 11.12 24.84
CA ARG A 215 -12.15 12.25 25.56
C ARG A 215 -11.10 13.19 26.17
N ARG A 216 -10.01 12.65 26.71
CA ARG A 216 -8.92 13.44 27.29
C ARG A 216 -8.19 14.29 26.24
N ARG A 217 -7.97 13.75 25.03
CA ARG A 217 -7.38 14.50 23.91
C ARG A 217 -8.33 15.56 23.37
N GLY A 218 -9.62 15.25 23.26
CA GLY A 218 -10.65 16.20 22.85
C GLY A 218 -10.82 17.39 23.81
N CYS A 219 -10.58 17.21 25.11
CA CYS A 219 -10.65 18.30 26.11
C CYS A 219 -9.40 19.21 26.12
N GLY A 220 -8.28 18.80 25.51
CA GLY A 220 -7.02 19.56 25.52
C GLY A 220 -6.90 20.61 24.39
N GLN A 221 -7.81 20.59 23.42
CA GLN A 221 -7.84 21.52 22.27
C GLN A 221 -9.14 22.33 22.28
N GLU A 222 -9.26 23.29 23.20
CA GLU A 222 -10.37 24.28 23.17
C GLU A 222 -10.02 25.55 22.37
N SER A 223 -8.91 25.59 21.63
CA SER A 223 -8.55 26.74 20.80
C SER A 223 -8.36 26.37 19.33
N ALA A 224 -9.14 27.03 18.47
CA ALA A 224 -9.16 27.05 16.99
C ALA A 224 -10.07 26.06 16.23
N ALA A 225 -11.32 26.52 16.00
CA ALA A 225 -12.11 26.59 14.74
C ALA A 225 -12.12 25.48 13.65
N THR A 226 -11.48 24.33 13.80
CA THR A 226 -11.67 23.20 12.86
C THR A 226 -11.67 21.89 13.63
N ALA A 227 -12.82 21.48 14.14
CA ALA A 227 -12.97 20.25 14.93
C ALA A 227 -12.77 19.01 14.04
N VAL A 228 -11.53 18.53 13.96
CA VAL A 228 -11.21 17.20 13.43
C VAL A 228 -11.78 16.17 14.41
N GLN A 229 -12.62 15.26 13.91
CA GLN A 229 -13.26 14.22 14.71
C GLN A 229 -12.21 13.16 15.07
N ILE A 230 -11.62 13.26 16.26
CA ILE A 230 -10.57 12.34 16.76
C ILE A 230 -11.17 10.93 16.92
N SER A 231 -10.56 9.94 16.26
CA SER A 231 -10.98 8.54 16.27
C SER A 231 -10.01 7.65 17.04
N LYS A 232 -10.37 6.37 17.23
CA LYS A 232 -9.51 5.32 17.82
C LYS A 232 -8.20 5.16 17.07
N ASP A 233 -8.18 5.46 15.78
CA ASP A 233 -7.00 5.34 14.91
C ASP A 233 -5.95 6.43 15.17
N ASP A 234 -6.29 7.49 15.91
CA ASP A 234 -5.39 8.62 16.24
C ASP A 234 -4.68 8.45 17.59
N LEU A 235 -4.97 7.36 18.32
CA LEU A 235 -4.35 7.07 19.61
C LEU A 235 -2.92 6.56 19.44
N SER A 236 -2.04 6.99 20.35
CA SER A 236 -0.66 6.52 20.40
C SER A 236 -0.57 5.03 20.76
N SER A 237 0.50 4.39 20.32
CA SER A 237 0.79 2.99 20.61
C SER A 237 0.84 2.71 22.12
N VAL A 238 1.35 3.66 22.91
CA VAL A 238 1.42 3.55 24.37
C VAL A 238 0.03 3.57 25.00
N GLU A 239 -0.88 4.44 24.54
CA GLU A 239 -2.26 4.51 25.05
C GLU A 239 -3.05 3.24 24.73
N LEU A 240 -2.87 2.67 23.53
CA LEU A 240 -3.48 1.38 23.16
C LEU A 240 -2.89 0.22 23.97
N MET A 241 -1.58 0.23 24.22
CA MET A 241 -0.90 -0.75 25.07
C MET A 241 -1.38 -0.68 26.52
N CYS A 242 -1.51 0.54 27.08
CA CYS A 242 -2.08 0.75 28.40
C CYS A 242 -3.53 0.24 28.47
N SER A 243 -4.33 0.52 27.44
CA SER A 243 -5.71 0.02 27.35
C SER A 243 -5.78 -1.51 27.35
N GLY A 244 -4.92 -2.17 26.56
CA GLY A 244 -4.80 -3.63 26.53
C GLY A 244 -4.31 -4.22 27.86
N ALA A 245 -3.30 -3.61 28.48
CA ALA A 245 -2.75 -4.04 29.76
C ALA A 245 -3.78 -3.93 30.88
N THR A 246 -4.50 -2.81 30.98
CA THR A 246 -5.56 -2.62 31.97
C THR A 246 -6.70 -3.61 31.74
N ALA A 247 -7.14 -3.81 30.50
CA ALA A 247 -8.16 -4.81 30.17
C ALA A 247 -7.73 -6.24 30.59
N GLY A 248 -6.47 -6.60 30.35
CA GLY A 248 -5.90 -7.88 30.79
C GLY A 248 -5.85 -8.03 32.31
N ILE A 249 -5.52 -6.98 33.05
CA ILE A 249 -5.53 -6.99 34.53
C ILE A 249 -6.96 -7.19 35.05
N PHE A 250 -7.93 -6.43 34.55
CA PHE A 250 -9.34 -6.55 34.96
C PHE A 250 -9.95 -7.91 34.64
N TYR A 251 -9.66 -8.46 33.44
CA TYR A 251 -10.02 -9.83 33.07
C TYR A 251 -9.56 -10.83 34.14
N ASN A 252 -8.29 -10.74 34.51
CA ASN A 252 -7.69 -11.70 35.45
C ASN A 252 -8.22 -11.49 36.87
N LEU A 253 -8.48 -10.26 37.33
CA LEU A 253 -8.97 -9.99 38.68
C LEU A 253 -10.39 -10.53 38.92
N VAL A 254 -11.30 -10.33 37.96
CA VAL A 254 -12.72 -10.67 38.13
C VAL A 254 -12.94 -12.18 38.08
N PHE A 255 -12.30 -12.87 37.13
CA PHE A 255 -12.55 -14.30 36.89
C PHE A 255 -11.43 -15.24 37.40
N PHE A 256 -10.48 -14.72 38.18
CA PHE A 256 -9.43 -15.55 38.79
C PHE A 256 -9.97 -16.72 39.64
N PRO A 257 -11.01 -16.56 40.47
CA PRO A 257 -11.52 -17.66 41.30
C PRO A 257 -12.01 -18.84 40.46
N ALA A 258 -12.65 -18.57 39.32
CA ALA A 258 -13.11 -19.60 38.41
C ALA A 258 -11.95 -20.37 37.79
N ASP A 259 -10.87 -19.67 37.47
CA ASP A 259 -9.65 -20.27 36.93
C ASP A 259 -8.90 -21.13 37.96
N SER A 260 -8.81 -20.69 39.22
CA SER A 260 -8.21 -21.47 40.29
C SER A 260 -8.96 -22.78 40.54
N ILE A 261 -10.30 -22.73 40.62
CA ILE A 261 -11.14 -23.92 40.79
C ILE A 261 -10.96 -24.88 39.59
N LYS A 262 -10.94 -24.34 38.37
CA LYS A 262 -10.71 -25.11 37.13
C LYS A 262 -9.36 -25.83 37.17
N SER A 263 -8.27 -25.11 37.42
CA SER A 263 -6.91 -25.67 37.43
C SER A 263 -6.75 -26.74 38.50
N THR A 264 -7.30 -26.54 39.71
CA THR A 264 -7.26 -27.55 40.78
C THR A 264 -8.06 -28.80 40.40
N MET A 265 -9.23 -28.64 39.78
CA MET A 265 -10.07 -29.76 39.32
C MET A 265 -9.39 -30.55 38.19
N GLN A 266 -8.72 -29.88 37.25
CA GLN A 266 -8.04 -30.52 36.10
C GLN A 266 -6.76 -31.28 36.49
N THR A 267 -6.14 -30.93 37.62
CA THR A 267 -4.86 -31.48 38.08
C THR A 267 -4.98 -32.48 39.23
N ALA A 268 -6.16 -32.56 39.87
CA ALA A 268 -6.41 -33.41 41.04
C ALA A 268 -5.98 -34.88 40.84
N SER A 269 -6.23 -35.47 39.67
CA SER A 269 -5.90 -36.87 39.40
C SER A 269 -4.39 -37.13 39.25
N GLU A 270 -3.58 -36.12 38.90
CA GLU A 270 -2.12 -36.24 38.75
C GLU A 270 -1.40 -36.11 40.11
N LEU A 271 -2.04 -35.41 41.05
CA LEU A 271 -1.51 -35.10 42.38
C LEU A 271 -1.99 -36.10 43.45
N ALA A 272 -2.90 -37.00 43.11
CA ALA A 272 -3.34 -38.07 44.01
C ALA A 272 -2.20 -39.09 44.25
N PRO A 273 -2.02 -39.58 45.49
CA PRO A 273 -1.01 -40.61 45.78
C PRO A 273 -1.32 -41.92 45.05
N ARG A 274 -0.35 -42.44 44.28
CA ARG A 274 -0.42 -43.78 43.69
C ARG A 274 0.17 -44.79 44.69
N ALA A 275 -0.64 -45.73 45.18
CA ALA A 275 -0.12 -46.93 45.84
C ALA A 275 0.43 -47.87 44.75
N GLU A 276 1.63 -48.43 44.98
CA GLU A 276 2.24 -49.40 44.07
C GLU A 276 1.41 -50.69 44.00
N GLY A 277 1.07 -51.14 42.79
CA GLY A 277 0.61 -52.51 42.54
C GLY A 277 -0.90 -52.78 42.44
N GLN A 278 -1.80 -51.79 42.56
CA GLN A 278 -3.24 -52.01 42.30
C GLN A 278 -3.71 -51.39 40.98
N ALA A 279 -4.39 -52.22 40.17
CA ALA A 279 -5.19 -51.76 39.05
C ALA A 279 -6.20 -50.71 39.52
N LEU A 280 -6.53 -49.77 38.62
CA LEU A 280 -7.30 -48.56 38.87
C LEU A 280 -8.75 -48.88 39.30
N VAL A 281 -8.94 -49.27 40.56
CA VAL A 281 -10.26 -49.54 41.14
C VAL A 281 -10.95 -48.20 41.39
N GLY A 282 -11.95 -47.93 40.55
CA GLY A 282 -13.23 -47.34 40.91
C GLY A 282 -13.22 -46.01 41.66
N THR A 283 -13.67 -44.96 40.95
CA THR A 283 -14.22 -43.72 41.51
C THR A 283 -13.26 -42.80 42.27
N THR A 284 -12.41 -42.07 41.54
CA THR A 284 -12.09 -40.70 41.98
C THR A 284 -13.41 -39.93 41.95
N GLN A 285 -13.98 -39.57 43.10
CA GLN A 285 -15.19 -38.74 43.16
C GLN A 285 -14.96 -37.51 42.27
N ARG A 286 -15.79 -37.36 41.22
CA ARG A 286 -15.86 -36.14 40.43
C ARG A 286 -16.44 -35.04 41.31
N ASN A 287 -15.58 -34.35 42.04
CA ASN A 287 -15.97 -33.19 42.82
C ASN A 287 -16.45 -32.11 41.85
N GLY A 288 -17.73 -31.73 41.93
CA GLY A 288 -18.29 -30.66 41.12
C GLY A 288 -17.63 -29.32 41.41
N PHE A 289 -17.69 -28.39 40.45
CA PHE A 289 -17.04 -27.07 40.51
C PHE A 289 -17.24 -26.34 41.86
N LEU A 290 -18.49 -26.29 42.35
CA LEU A 290 -18.82 -25.65 43.64
C LEU A 290 -18.22 -26.38 44.85
N SER A 291 -18.13 -27.71 44.79
CA SER A 291 -17.55 -28.51 45.88
C SER A 291 -16.04 -28.30 45.99
N VAL A 292 -15.33 -28.22 44.85
CA VAL A 292 -13.89 -27.90 44.82
C VAL A 292 -13.65 -26.47 45.32
N GLY A 293 -14.47 -25.50 44.89
CA GLY A 293 -14.39 -24.13 45.40
C GLY A 293 -14.58 -24.04 46.92
N ARG A 294 -15.55 -24.79 47.47
CA ARG A 294 -15.77 -24.87 48.92
C ARG A 294 -14.57 -25.50 49.64
N GLN A 295 -13.96 -26.55 49.07
CA GLN A 295 -12.77 -27.19 49.64
C GLN A 295 -11.54 -26.26 49.65
N ILE A 296 -11.34 -25.47 48.59
CA ILE A 296 -10.26 -24.45 48.55
C ILE A 296 -10.50 -23.39 49.63
N LEU A 297 -11.74 -22.91 49.77
CA LEU A 297 -12.08 -21.89 50.75
C LEU A 297 -11.91 -22.40 52.20
N GLN A 298 -12.28 -23.65 52.46
CA GLN A 298 -12.14 -24.28 53.79
C GLN A 298 -10.67 -24.56 54.15
N SER A 299 -9.82 -24.89 53.18
CA SER A 299 -8.41 -25.24 53.43
C SER A 299 -7.45 -24.04 53.41
N ARG A 300 -7.64 -23.10 52.48
CA ARG A 300 -6.71 -21.99 52.21
C ARG A 300 -7.35 -20.61 52.26
N GLY A 301 -8.65 -20.52 52.54
CA GLY A 301 -9.40 -19.27 52.57
C GLY A 301 -9.44 -18.55 51.22
N TRP A 302 -9.84 -17.29 51.25
CA TRP A 302 -9.96 -16.45 50.05
C TRP A 302 -8.62 -16.25 49.32
N LYS A 303 -7.50 -16.28 50.03
CA LYS A 303 -6.16 -16.21 49.45
C LYS A 303 -5.84 -17.41 48.55
N GLY A 304 -6.43 -18.58 48.83
CA GLY A 304 -6.31 -19.78 47.99
C GLY A 304 -6.95 -19.62 46.61
N LEU A 305 -8.10 -18.94 46.53
CA LEU A 305 -8.79 -18.68 45.26
C LEU A 305 -8.03 -17.70 44.36
N TYR A 306 -7.16 -16.86 44.93
CA TYR A 306 -6.33 -15.87 44.23
C TYR A 306 -4.83 -16.24 44.15
N ALA A 307 -4.50 -17.51 44.41
CA ALA A 307 -3.11 -17.99 44.36
C ALA A 307 -2.55 -17.88 42.92
N GLY A 308 -1.59 -16.98 42.71
CA GLY A 308 -1.01 -16.70 41.39
C GLY A 308 -1.65 -15.52 40.63
N CYS A 309 -2.58 -14.77 41.23
CA CYS A 309 -3.22 -13.63 40.57
C CYS A 309 -2.22 -12.51 40.23
N GLY A 310 -1.33 -12.18 41.17
CA GLY A 310 -0.32 -11.13 40.97
C GLY A 310 0.63 -11.40 39.79
N ILE A 311 1.13 -12.64 39.67
CA ILE A 311 2.02 -13.01 38.57
C ILE A 311 1.29 -13.02 37.20
N THR A 312 -0.02 -13.30 37.23
CA THR A 312 -0.88 -13.29 36.03
C THR A 312 -1.23 -11.86 35.58
N CYS A 313 -1.39 -10.93 36.53
CA CYS A 313 -1.56 -9.51 36.23
C CYS A 313 -0.27 -8.91 35.66
N LEU A 314 0.89 -9.26 36.24
CA LEU A 314 2.20 -8.83 35.75
C LEU A 314 2.47 -9.28 34.30
N ARG A 315 2.01 -10.47 33.92
CA ARG A 315 2.04 -11.01 32.54
C ARG A 315 1.29 -10.15 31.52
N SER A 316 0.23 -9.46 31.94
CA SER A 316 -0.73 -8.83 31.01
C SER A 316 -0.16 -7.60 30.29
N ALA A 317 0.80 -6.88 30.90
CA ALA A 317 1.40 -5.69 30.30
C ALA A 317 2.39 -6.00 29.16
N PRO A 318 3.38 -6.91 29.31
CA PRO A 318 4.31 -7.26 28.23
C PRO A 318 3.62 -7.96 27.04
N SER A 319 2.60 -8.78 27.30
CA SER A 319 1.82 -9.46 26.27
C SER A 319 1.09 -8.48 25.37
N SER A 320 0.42 -7.50 25.98
CA SER A 320 -0.27 -6.43 25.24
C SER A 320 0.72 -5.59 24.44
N ALA A 321 1.90 -5.27 25.02
CA ALA A 321 2.96 -4.55 24.33
C ALA A 321 3.42 -5.27 23.04
N LEU A 322 3.63 -6.58 23.11
CA LEU A 322 4.12 -7.38 21.99
C LEU A 322 3.07 -7.51 20.86
N ILE A 323 1.80 -7.71 21.21
CA ILE A 323 0.70 -7.83 20.25
C ILE A 323 0.51 -6.51 19.49
N PHE A 324 0.58 -5.37 20.17
CA PHE A 324 0.46 -4.07 19.50
C PHE A 324 1.70 -3.72 18.69
N TRP A 325 2.90 -4.00 19.20
CA TRP A 325 4.16 -3.75 18.49
C TRP A 325 4.24 -4.49 17.15
N ILE A 326 3.81 -5.75 17.09
CA ILE A 326 3.85 -6.56 15.85
C ILE A 326 2.84 -6.07 14.79
N ASN A 327 1.74 -5.44 15.19
CA ASN A 327 0.67 -5.01 14.28
C ASN A 327 0.83 -3.58 13.70
N GLN A 328 1.90 -2.86 14.03
CA GLN A 328 2.03 -1.41 13.74
C GLN A 328 2.77 -1.07 12.44
N GLN A 329 2.29 -1.54 11.29
CA GLN A 329 2.64 -0.91 10.01
C GLN A 329 1.64 0.22 9.68
N GLN A 330 1.59 1.25 10.52
CA GLN A 330 0.74 2.42 10.27
C GLN A 330 1.57 3.57 9.71
N THR A 331 1.18 4.05 8.53
CA THR A 331 1.67 5.29 7.95
C THR A 331 1.26 6.47 8.83
N ARG A 332 2.21 7.31 9.23
CA ARG A 332 1.95 8.55 9.99
C ARG A 332 2.24 9.76 9.13
N ILE A 333 1.35 10.75 9.16
CA ILE A 333 1.47 11.99 8.40
C ILE A 333 1.33 13.17 9.36
N SER A 334 2.33 14.04 9.36
CA SER A 334 2.36 15.29 10.11
C SER A 334 2.54 16.47 9.14
N ARG A 335 2.20 17.68 9.58
CA ARG A 335 2.42 18.91 8.81
C ARG A 335 3.28 19.85 9.63
N LEU A 336 4.35 20.37 9.02
CA LEU A 336 5.17 21.41 9.62
C LEU A 336 4.41 22.74 9.63
N SER A 337 4.86 23.68 10.45
CA SER A 337 4.22 25.01 10.60
C SER A 337 4.18 25.81 9.28
N ASN A 338 5.15 25.58 8.40
CA ASN A 338 5.22 26.21 7.08
C ASN A 338 4.41 25.51 5.98
N GLY A 339 3.75 24.38 6.27
CA GLY A 339 2.88 23.67 5.32
C GLY A 339 3.49 22.42 4.66
N VAL A 340 4.79 22.16 4.85
CA VAL A 340 5.45 20.93 4.36
C VAL A 340 4.79 19.71 5.03
N ARG A 341 4.45 18.70 4.23
CA ARG A 341 3.91 17.43 4.73
C ARG A 341 5.06 16.46 5.01
N VAL A 342 5.08 15.86 6.20
CA VAL A 342 6.08 14.86 6.60
C VAL A 342 5.36 13.54 6.82
N THR A 343 5.76 12.50 6.11
CA THR A 343 5.13 11.18 6.19
C THR A 343 6.15 10.08 6.46
N THR A 344 5.81 9.12 7.32
CA THR A 344 6.73 8.01 7.61
C THR A 344 6.06 6.65 7.73
N GLU A 345 6.82 5.61 7.44
CA GLU A 345 6.48 4.22 7.72
C GLU A 345 7.64 3.50 8.43
N SER A 346 7.42 3.12 9.69
CA SER A 346 8.43 2.45 10.53
C SER A 346 8.47 0.95 10.22
N THR A 347 9.09 0.61 9.09
CA THR A 347 9.31 -0.78 8.67
C THR A 347 10.66 -1.31 9.19
N PRO A 348 10.76 -2.54 9.70
CA PRO A 348 12.04 -3.12 10.12
C PRO A 348 13.00 -3.27 8.93
N GLY A 349 14.30 -3.12 9.16
CA GLY A 349 15.36 -3.35 8.18
C GLY A 349 16.64 -2.58 8.48
N HIS A 350 17.73 -2.91 7.77
CA HIS A 350 19.05 -2.31 8.00
C HIS A 350 19.29 -1.00 7.25
N PHE A 351 18.37 -0.63 6.35
CA PHE A 351 18.45 0.58 5.54
C PHE A 351 17.19 1.41 5.72
N ILE A 352 17.40 2.73 5.64
CA ILE A 352 16.36 3.73 5.59
C ILE A 352 16.17 4.22 4.15
N GLY A 353 14.96 4.64 3.81
CA GLY A 353 14.67 5.40 2.60
C GLY A 353 14.15 6.78 2.98
N ALA A 354 14.68 7.83 2.38
CA ALA A 354 14.20 9.20 2.55
C ALA A 354 13.98 9.84 1.18
N GLY A 355 12.98 10.70 1.06
CA GLY A 355 12.73 11.42 -0.19
C GLY A 355 11.94 12.70 -0.02
N VAL A 356 12.14 13.62 -0.95
CA VAL A 356 11.47 14.91 -1.07
C VAL A 356 10.73 14.89 -2.41
N TYR A 357 9.40 15.06 -2.36
CA TYR A 357 8.52 15.05 -3.52
C TYR A 357 7.89 16.42 -3.64
N VAL A 358 8.21 17.10 -4.74
CA VAL A 358 7.68 18.41 -5.07
C VAL A 358 6.59 18.22 -6.11
N ASP A 359 5.40 18.73 -5.85
CA ASP A 359 4.32 18.77 -6.84
C ASP A 359 4.70 19.84 -7.86
N ALA A 360 5.42 19.43 -8.89
CA ALA A 360 6.05 20.24 -9.92
C ALA A 360 6.42 19.30 -11.07
N GLY A 361 6.54 19.82 -12.29
CA GLY A 361 6.82 19.00 -13.45
C GLY A 361 6.45 19.70 -14.74
N SER A 362 6.71 19.01 -15.86
CA SER A 362 6.57 19.61 -17.20
C SER A 362 5.14 20.05 -17.53
N ARG A 363 4.13 19.48 -16.87
CA ARG A 363 2.73 19.85 -17.13
C ARG A 363 2.36 21.26 -16.67
N TYR A 364 3.13 21.83 -15.75
CA TYR A 364 2.88 23.16 -15.21
C TYR A 364 3.69 24.23 -15.95
N GLU A 365 4.51 23.85 -16.93
CA GLU A 365 5.37 24.78 -17.66
C GLU A 365 4.57 25.71 -18.57
N THR A 366 5.03 26.95 -18.65
CA THR A 366 4.61 27.90 -19.69
C THR A 366 5.54 27.78 -20.91
N PRO A 367 5.20 28.38 -22.06
CA PRO A 367 6.13 28.45 -23.20
C PRO A 367 7.50 29.04 -22.83
N TYR A 368 7.55 29.95 -21.84
CA TYR A 368 8.79 30.51 -21.30
C TYR A 368 9.59 29.50 -20.46
N LEU A 369 8.91 28.71 -19.61
CA LEU A 369 9.53 27.71 -18.75
C LEU A 369 9.73 26.35 -19.44
N ARG A 370 9.38 26.23 -20.73
CA ARG A 370 9.43 24.98 -21.48
C ARG A 370 10.82 24.33 -21.43
N GLY A 371 10.90 23.12 -20.88
CA GLY A 371 12.13 22.36 -20.70
C GLY A 371 12.89 22.61 -19.38
N ALA A 372 12.42 23.55 -18.55
CA ALA A 372 13.05 23.88 -17.28
C ALA A 372 12.98 22.72 -16.28
N THR A 373 11.92 21.90 -16.32
CA THR A 373 11.78 20.69 -15.49
C THR A 373 12.94 19.72 -15.72
N HIS A 374 13.23 19.41 -16.99
CA HIS A 374 14.29 18.49 -17.37
C HIS A 374 15.68 19.00 -16.94
N LEU A 375 15.94 20.30 -17.12
CA LEU A 375 17.22 20.89 -16.71
C LEU A 375 17.32 21.04 -15.19
N THR A 376 16.21 21.24 -14.48
CA THR A 376 16.20 21.26 -13.00
C THR A 376 16.58 19.89 -12.42
N ASP A 377 16.17 18.81 -13.08
CA ASP A 377 16.54 17.44 -12.74
C ASP A 377 18.04 17.20 -12.94
N ARG A 378 18.58 17.59 -14.11
CA ARG A 378 20.02 17.51 -14.43
C ARG A 378 20.89 18.32 -13.47
N MET A 379 20.37 19.44 -12.98
CA MET A 379 21.04 20.27 -11.98
C MET A 379 20.94 19.73 -10.54
N ALA A 380 20.31 18.57 -10.31
CA ALA A 380 20.29 17.93 -9.00
C ALA A 380 21.70 17.54 -8.53
N PHE A 381 21.93 17.66 -7.22
CA PHE A 381 23.21 17.35 -6.55
C PHE A 381 24.43 18.13 -7.08
N LYS A 382 24.20 19.28 -7.74
CA LYS A 382 25.23 20.29 -8.07
C LYS A 382 25.39 21.30 -6.93
N SER A 383 26.25 22.31 -7.12
CA SER A 383 26.55 23.30 -6.09
C SER A 383 25.29 23.92 -5.48
N THR A 384 25.24 23.91 -4.14
CA THR A 384 24.22 24.58 -3.33
C THR A 384 24.79 25.85 -2.73
N GLN A 385 23.95 26.62 -2.03
CA GLN A 385 24.43 27.78 -1.27
C GLN A 385 25.40 27.39 -0.14
N ASN A 386 25.31 26.15 0.35
CA ASN A 386 26.08 25.69 1.50
C ASN A 386 27.24 24.75 1.14
N ARG A 387 27.23 24.14 -0.04
CA ARG A 387 28.20 23.11 -0.45
C ARG A 387 28.57 23.24 -1.92
N THR A 388 29.82 22.90 -2.25
CA THR A 388 30.24 22.75 -3.66
C THR A 388 29.84 21.37 -4.21
N THR A 389 29.83 21.24 -5.54
CA THR A 389 29.55 19.97 -6.24
C THR A 389 30.48 18.84 -5.77
N GLU A 390 31.76 19.12 -5.55
CA GLU A 390 32.74 18.13 -5.08
C GLU A 390 32.47 17.71 -3.64
N GLN A 391 32.07 18.65 -2.79
CA GLN A 391 31.70 18.36 -1.40
C GLN A 391 30.44 17.50 -1.32
N ILE A 392 29.41 17.81 -2.11
CA ILE A 392 28.18 17.01 -2.18
C ILE A 392 28.49 15.60 -2.67
N SER A 393 29.30 15.47 -3.73
CA SER A 393 29.68 14.17 -4.29
C SER A 393 30.45 13.33 -3.26
N LEU A 394 31.42 13.94 -2.57
CA LEU A 394 32.20 13.28 -1.52
C LEU A 394 31.31 12.87 -0.33
N GLU A 395 30.38 13.72 0.10
CA GLU A 395 29.44 13.42 1.19
C GLU A 395 28.52 12.25 0.80
N ILE A 396 27.98 12.26 -0.43
CA ILE A 396 27.18 11.15 -0.96
C ILE A 396 27.97 9.83 -0.95
N GLU A 397 29.23 9.84 -1.41
CA GLU A 397 30.12 8.68 -1.41
C GLU A 397 30.40 8.18 0.02
N GLN A 398 30.67 9.09 0.97
CA GLN A 398 30.94 8.76 2.37
C GLN A 398 29.72 8.15 3.08
N LEU A 399 28.51 8.60 2.73
CA LEU A 399 27.27 8.04 3.28
C LEU A 399 26.99 6.62 2.76
N GLY A 400 27.70 6.17 1.73
CA GLY A 400 27.58 4.81 1.16
C GLY A 400 26.17 4.49 0.66
N GLY A 401 25.35 5.51 0.42
CA GLY A 401 23.96 5.40 0.02
C GLY A 401 23.76 5.63 -1.48
N SER A 402 22.60 5.22 -1.99
CA SER A 402 22.19 5.54 -3.36
C SER A 402 21.32 6.79 -3.33
N PHE A 403 21.72 7.83 -4.04
CA PHE A 403 20.96 9.07 -4.23
C PHE A 403 20.42 9.12 -5.66
N PHE A 404 19.19 9.59 -5.80
CA PHE A 404 18.47 9.63 -7.06
C PHE A 404 17.64 10.90 -7.16
N ALA A 405 17.64 11.53 -8.34
CA ALA A 405 16.72 12.59 -8.68
C ALA A 405 16.03 12.23 -9.99
N SER A 406 14.75 12.56 -10.10
CA SER A 406 14.01 12.39 -11.33
C SER A 406 12.88 13.38 -11.42
N SER A 407 12.62 13.83 -12.64
CA SER A 407 11.49 14.66 -12.98
C SER A 407 10.44 13.90 -13.80
N GLY A 408 9.17 14.13 -13.45
CA GLY A 408 8.01 13.65 -14.19
C GLY A 408 7.10 14.79 -14.63
N ARG A 409 5.94 14.43 -15.18
CA ARG A 409 4.91 15.41 -15.57
C ARG A 409 4.24 16.07 -14.37
N ASP A 410 3.99 15.32 -13.29
CA ASP A 410 3.28 15.79 -12.08
C ASP A 410 4.22 16.01 -10.87
N THR A 411 5.38 15.35 -10.84
CA THR A 411 6.24 15.27 -9.65
C THR A 411 7.71 15.42 -10.01
N VAL A 412 8.44 16.23 -9.25
CA VAL A 412 9.92 16.19 -9.18
C VAL A 412 10.30 15.56 -7.85
N LEU A 413 11.15 14.54 -7.87
CA LEU A 413 11.55 13.80 -6.69
C LEU A 413 13.07 13.80 -6.49
N TYR A 414 13.46 13.85 -5.22
CA TYR A 414 14.83 13.65 -4.75
C TYR A 414 14.78 12.58 -3.67
N GLN A 415 15.50 11.48 -3.85
CA GLN A 415 15.43 10.32 -2.97
C GLN A 415 16.82 9.82 -2.62
N ALA A 416 16.91 9.15 -1.48
CA ALA A 416 18.11 8.45 -1.08
C ALA A 416 17.78 7.21 -0.24
N THR A 417 18.64 6.20 -0.34
CA THR A 417 18.66 5.07 0.60
C THR A 417 20.04 4.98 1.24
N SER A 418 20.10 4.88 2.57
CA SER A 418 21.35 4.81 3.33
C SER A 418 21.14 4.06 4.66
N TYR A 419 22.15 4.07 5.53
CA TYR A 419 22.11 3.49 6.87
C TYR A 419 21.33 4.40 7.85
N PRO A 420 20.69 3.83 8.89
CA PRO A 420 19.92 4.59 9.88
C PRO A 420 20.69 5.73 10.55
N ASP A 421 21.96 5.50 10.91
CA ASP A 421 22.82 6.47 11.60
C ASP A 421 23.10 7.72 10.74
N SER A 422 22.93 7.60 9.43
CA SER A 422 23.19 8.64 8.44
C SER A 422 21.95 9.51 8.14
N LEU A 423 20.81 9.29 8.81
CA LEU A 423 19.54 9.96 8.53
C LEU A 423 19.66 11.50 8.46
N SER A 424 20.34 12.11 9.43
CA SER A 424 20.48 13.57 9.47
C SER A 424 21.25 14.10 8.27
N SER A 425 22.34 13.44 7.87
CA SER A 425 23.18 13.86 6.75
C SER A 425 22.45 13.66 5.42
N VAL A 426 21.74 12.54 5.26
CA VAL A 426 20.91 12.28 4.08
C VAL A 426 19.85 13.37 3.90
N LEU A 427 19.07 13.67 4.95
CA LEU A 427 18.07 14.74 4.88
C LEU A 427 18.73 16.12 4.67
N SER A 428 19.93 16.34 5.20
CA SER A 428 20.68 17.57 4.94
C SER A 428 21.03 17.72 3.46
N VAL A 429 21.60 16.69 2.82
CA VAL A 429 21.95 16.72 1.38
C VAL A 429 20.69 16.88 0.52
N LEU A 430 19.63 16.12 0.81
CA LEU A 430 18.36 16.21 0.07
C LEU A 430 17.71 17.59 0.21
N SER A 431 17.65 18.14 1.43
CA SER A 431 17.08 19.47 1.66
C SER A 431 17.89 20.58 0.99
N ASP A 432 19.21 20.51 1.04
CA ASP A 432 20.08 21.54 0.48
C ASP A 432 19.99 21.55 -1.06
N THR A 433 19.99 20.37 -1.67
CA THR A 433 19.79 20.19 -3.12
C THR A 433 18.40 20.64 -3.56
N ALA A 434 17.35 20.25 -2.82
CA ALA A 434 15.97 20.54 -3.19
C ALA A 434 15.56 21.98 -2.91
N LEU A 435 16.14 22.67 -1.92
CA LEU A 435 15.70 24.00 -1.47
C LEU A 435 16.68 25.13 -1.83
N ASN A 436 17.99 24.89 -1.76
CA ASN A 436 19.02 25.94 -1.83
C ASN A 436 20.07 25.71 -2.94
N PRO A 437 19.71 25.41 -4.19
CA PRO A 437 20.71 25.31 -5.26
C PRO A 437 21.31 26.67 -5.59
N LEU A 438 22.57 26.70 -6.01
CA LEU A 438 23.27 27.92 -6.42
C LEU A 438 23.13 28.20 -7.93
N LEU A 439 22.84 27.17 -8.74
CA LEU A 439 22.65 27.24 -10.20
C LEU A 439 23.73 28.05 -10.92
N LYS A 440 24.99 27.62 -10.82
CA LYS A 440 26.12 28.29 -11.51
C LYS A 440 25.98 28.15 -13.03
N GLU A 441 26.26 29.22 -13.75
CA GLU A 441 26.22 29.23 -15.21
C GLU A 441 27.19 28.20 -15.83
N THR A 442 28.40 28.09 -15.28
CA THR A 442 29.40 27.11 -15.74
C THR A 442 28.95 25.66 -15.57
N GLU A 443 28.21 25.36 -14.48
CA GLU A 443 27.67 24.01 -14.26
C GLU A 443 26.49 23.74 -15.19
N LEU A 444 25.65 24.76 -15.43
CA LEU A 444 24.53 24.67 -16.34
C LEU A 444 24.97 24.40 -17.79
N THR A 445 26.03 25.06 -18.28
CA THR A 445 26.56 24.80 -19.63
C THR A 445 26.97 23.35 -19.82
N ILE A 446 27.63 22.75 -18.82
CA ILE A 446 28.02 21.33 -18.86
C ILE A 446 26.78 20.43 -18.91
N GLU A 447 25.78 20.70 -18.08
CA GLU A 447 24.54 19.93 -18.06
C GLU A 447 23.69 20.13 -19.33
N GLN A 448 23.77 21.30 -19.99
CA GLN A 448 23.14 21.54 -21.29
C GLN A 448 23.77 20.70 -22.39
N GLU A 449 25.10 20.59 -22.43
CA GLU A 449 25.80 19.71 -23.38
C GLU A 449 25.43 18.23 -23.15
N ALA A 450 25.38 17.80 -21.88
CA ALA A 450 24.96 16.45 -21.51
C ALA A 450 23.49 16.19 -21.89
N ALA A 451 22.59 17.16 -21.65
CA ALA A 451 21.19 17.09 -22.04
C ALA A 451 21.03 17.05 -23.56
N GLU A 452 21.81 17.82 -24.33
CA GLU A 452 21.77 17.76 -25.79
C GLU A 452 22.19 16.38 -26.31
N TRP A 453 23.26 15.80 -25.74
CA TRP A 453 23.68 14.45 -26.09
C TRP A 453 22.58 13.42 -25.78
N GLU A 454 21.98 13.48 -24.58
CA GLU A 454 20.88 12.61 -24.19
C GLU A 454 19.69 12.73 -25.15
N VAL A 455 19.26 13.95 -25.45
CA VAL A 455 18.14 14.21 -26.36
C VAL A 455 18.42 13.62 -27.75
N ASN A 456 19.66 13.72 -28.23
CA ASN A 456 20.05 13.11 -29.49
C ASN A 456 19.99 11.57 -29.42
N GLU A 457 20.39 10.95 -28.31
CA GLU A 457 20.30 9.50 -28.12
C GLU A 457 18.87 8.99 -27.97
N ILE A 458 18.02 9.73 -27.25
CA ILE A 458 16.59 9.42 -27.12
C ILE A 458 15.90 9.51 -28.49
N ASN A 459 16.19 10.54 -29.27
CA ASN A 459 15.62 10.73 -30.61
C ASN A 459 15.99 9.60 -31.59
N LYS A 460 17.09 8.88 -31.37
CA LYS A 460 17.47 7.71 -32.17
C LYS A 460 16.68 6.45 -31.80
N LYS A 461 16.01 6.43 -30.65
CA LYS A 461 15.29 5.26 -30.12
C LYS A 461 13.77 5.51 -30.12
N PRO A 462 13.03 4.99 -31.11
CA PRO A 462 11.58 5.20 -31.21
C PRO A 462 10.80 4.80 -29.95
N GLU A 463 11.28 3.80 -29.20
CA GLU A 463 10.66 3.32 -27.96
C GLU A 463 10.60 4.39 -26.86
N TYR A 464 11.54 5.32 -26.82
CA TYR A 464 11.56 6.42 -25.84
C TYR A 464 10.90 7.69 -26.37
N MET A 465 11.05 7.97 -27.67
CA MET A 465 10.54 9.20 -28.28
C MET A 465 9.04 9.14 -28.59
N LEU A 466 8.51 8.01 -29.09
CA LEU A 466 7.10 7.92 -29.49
C LEU A 466 6.11 8.06 -28.33
N PRO A 467 6.39 7.56 -27.10
CA PRO A 467 5.57 7.89 -25.94
C PRO A 467 5.47 9.40 -25.67
N GLU A 468 6.52 10.18 -25.89
CA GLU A 468 6.47 11.64 -25.69
C GLU A 468 5.56 12.30 -26.74
N ILE A 469 5.72 11.94 -28.02
CA ILE A 469 4.86 12.44 -29.10
C ILE A 469 3.41 12.00 -28.91
N LEU A 470 3.17 10.81 -28.35
CA LEU A 470 1.83 10.34 -28.01
C LEU A 470 1.15 11.27 -27.00
N HIS A 471 1.86 11.75 -25.98
CA HIS A 471 1.29 12.71 -25.04
C HIS A 471 1.02 14.07 -25.69
N GLU A 472 1.97 14.58 -26.47
CA GLU A 472 1.81 15.85 -27.21
C GLU A 472 0.60 15.81 -28.15
N THR A 473 0.44 14.68 -28.85
CA THR A 473 -0.70 14.46 -29.76
C THR A 473 -2.01 14.31 -28.99
N ALA A 474 -2.01 13.59 -27.87
CA ALA A 474 -3.21 13.34 -27.06
C ALA A 474 -3.74 14.60 -26.36
N PHE A 475 -2.85 15.46 -25.87
CA PHE A 475 -3.15 16.65 -25.08
C PHE A 475 -2.51 17.90 -25.72
N PRO A 476 -2.93 18.28 -26.93
CA PRO A 476 -2.21 19.28 -27.72
C PRO A 476 -2.17 20.65 -27.05
N ASN A 477 -0.96 21.19 -26.89
CA ASN A 477 -0.66 22.49 -26.28
C ASN A 477 -1.27 22.68 -24.87
N ASN A 478 -1.40 21.60 -24.09
CA ASN A 478 -2.02 21.68 -22.77
C ASN A 478 -1.46 20.66 -21.78
N THR A 479 -1.06 21.14 -20.62
CA THR A 479 -0.62 20.36 -19.45
C THR A 479 0.19 19.10 -19.80
N LEU A 480 -0.42 17.92 -19.79
CA LEU A 480 0.24 16.63 -20.00
C LEU A 480 0.90 16.47 -21.39
N GLY A 481 0.47 17.24 -22.39
CA GLY A 481 1.08 17.22 -23.72
C GLY A 481 2.30 18.13 -23.85
N LEU A 482 2.65 18.89 -22.80
CA LEU A 482 3.93 19.57 -22.75
C LEU A 482 5.06 18.53 -22.70
N PRO A 483 6.16 18.76 -23.42
CA PRO A 483 7.24 17.78 -23.52
C PRO A 483 7.92 17.61 -22.16
N LEU A 484 8.12 16.36 -21.73
CA LEU A 484 8.90 16.10 -20.51
C LEU A 484 10.39 16.35 -20.76
N ILE A 485 10.84 16.01 -21.96
CA ILE A 485 12.22 16.18 -22.41
C ILE A 485 12.39 17.56 -23.03
N CYS A 486 13.42 18.29 -22.63
CA CYS A 486 13.69 19.63 -23.17
C CYS A 486 13.88 19.57 -24.71
N PRO A 487 13.09 20.35 -25.50
CA PRO A 487 13.29 20.45 -26.93
C PRO A 487 14.69 20.92 -27.29
N LYS A 488 15.29 20.34 -28.33
CA LYS A 488 16.69 20.61 -28.71
C LYS A 488 16.98 22.10 -28.97
N ASP A 489 16.03 22.80 -29.58
CA ASP A 489 16.09 24.24 -29.84
C ASP A 489 16.05 25.11 -28.57
N ARG A 490 15.56 24.55 -27.46
CA ARG A 490 15.42 25.25 -26.17
C ARG A 490 16.55 25.02 -25.19
N ILE A 491 17.33 23.94 -25.33
CA ILE A 491 18.36 23.54 -24.34
C ILE A 491 19.30 24.71 -23.98
N HIS A 492 19.96 25.28 -24.98
CA HIS A 492 20.93 26.38 -24.82
C HIS A 492 20.31 27.74 -24.49
N SER A 493 18.97 27.84 -24.56
CA SER A 493 18.24 29.07 -24.21
C SER A 493 17.79 29.10 -22.75
N ILE A 494 17.92 27.99 -22.02
CA ILE A 494 17.61 27.91 -20.59
C ILE A 494 18.76 28.56 -19.81
N THR A 495 18.47 29.64 -19.09
CA THR A 495 19.45 30.33 -18.24
C THR A 495 19.18 30.06 -16.76
N PRO A 496 20.13 30.34 -15.84
CA PRO A 496 19.89 30.22 -14.41
C PRO A 496 18.66 30.99 -13.93
N GLU A 497 18.34 32.14 -14.55
CA GLU A 497 17.16 32.95 -14.23
C GLU A 497 15.85 32.23 -14.57
N ILE A 498 15.81 31.47 -15.68
CA ILE A 498 14.64 30.67 -16.06
C ILE A 498 14.43 29.55 -15.04
N LEU A 499 15.50 28.87 -14.63
CA LEU A 499 15.44 27.82 -13.61
C LEU A 499 15.01 28.38 -12.25
N TRP A 500 15.51 29.55 -11.86
CA TRP A 500 15.04 30.25 -10.67
C TRP A 500 13.57 30.62 -10.76
N SER A 501 13.11 31.12 -11.92
CA SER A 501 11.70 31.45 -12.14
C SER A 501 10.80 30.22 -12.00
N TYR A 502 11.19 29.09 -12.59
CA TYR A 502 10.51 27.80 -12.43
C TYR A 502 10.45 27.38 -10.95
N ARG A 503 11.58 27.45 -10.25
CA ARG A 503 11.67 27.03 -8.84
C ARG A 503 10.89 27.95 -7.90
N SER A 504 11.02 29.27 -8.03
CA SER A 504 10.24 30.25 -7.25
C SER A 504 8.73 30.07 -7.44
N MET A 505 8.31 29.61 -8.61
CA MET A 505 6.91 29.34 -8.89
C MET A 505 6.45 28.05 -8.21
N PHE A 506 7.18 26.93 -8.37
CA PHE A 506 6.64 25.61 -8.01
C PHE A 506 7.20 24.98 -6.73
N PHE A 507 8.40 25.37 -6.27
CA PHE A 507 9.02 24.83 -5.05
C PHE A 507 8.51 25.60 -3.83
N LYS A 508 7.23 25.41 -3.50
CA LYS A 508 6.57 26.01 -2.33
C LYS A 508 6.38 25.00 -1.20
N PRO A 509 6.48 25.41 0.08
CA PRO A 509 6.32 24.51 1.23
C PRO A 509 5.09 23.59 1.16
N GLU A 510 3.93 24.13 0.81
CA GLU A 510 2.66 23.41 0.71
C GLU A 510 2.63 22.31 -0.37
N ARG A 511 3.51 22.42 -1.37
CA ARG A 511 3.67 21.47 -2.48
C ARG A 511 4.75 20.41 -2.22
N ILE A 512 5.41 20.46 -1.06
CA ILE A 512 6.47 19.52 -0.69
C ILE A 512 5.93 18.45 0.26
N VAL A 513 6.25 17.19 -0.07
CA VAL A 513 6.10 16.05 0.83
C VAL A 513 7.49 15.48 1.10
N VAL A 514 7.86 15.35 2.37
CA VAL A 514 9.07 14.66 2.83
C VAL A 514 8.66 13.29 3.37
N ALA A 515 9.11 12.22 2.72
CA ALA A 515 8.74 10.85 3.08
C ALA A 515 9.93 10.07 3.64
N GLY A 516 9.69 9.29 4.70
CA GLY A 516 10.68 8.44 5.35
C GLY A 516 10.19 7.00 5.54
N VAL A 517 11.02 6.02 5.23
CA VAL A 517 10.73 4.59 5.38
C VAL A 517 11.85 3.94 6.18
N GLY A 518 11.50 3.08 7.13
CA GLY A 518 12.46 2.44 8.03
C GLY A 518 12.95 3.33 9.16
N VAL A 519 12.23 4.42 9.44
CA VAL A 519 12.58 5.43 10.44
C VAL A 519 11.43 5.63 11.43
N ALA A 520 11.76 6.04 12.66
CA ALA A 520 10.77 6.45 13.63
C ALA A 520 10.17 7.82 13.24
N HIS A 521 8.86 7.98 13.38
CA HIS A 521 8.18 9.20 12.93
C HIS A 521 8.69 10.45 13.64
N ASP A 522 8.80 10.41 14.98
CA ASP A 522 9.12 11.59 15.78
C ASP A 522 10.56 12.07 15.54
N ASP A 523 11.49 11.13 15.35
CA ASP A 523 12.89 11.41 15.01
C ASP A 523 13.01 12.01 13.60
N PHE A 524 12.36 11.37 12.61
CA PHE A 524 12.32 11.89 11.25
C PHE A 524 11.65 13.27 11.17
N LEU A 525 10.59 13.50 11.95
CA LEU A 525 9.89 14.78 12.04
C LEU A 525 10.80 15.87 12.61
N ALA A 526 11.59 15.56 13.65
CA ALA A 526 12.56 16.51 14.21
C ALA A 526 13.63 16.89 13.19
N HIS A 527 14.15 15.93 12.43
CA HIS A 527 15.09 16.21 11.34
C HIS A 527 14.43 16.98 10.18
N ALA A 528 13.19 16.66 9.82
CA ALA A 528 12.45 17.37 8.81
C ALA A 528 12.18 18.83 9.23
N GLU A 529 11.78 19.08 10.48
CA GLU A 529 11.60 20.44 11.01
C GLU A 529 12.91 21.24 10.96
N ARG A 530 14.04 20.61 11.33
CA ARG A 530 15.36 21.26 11.29
C ARG A 530 15.77 21.70 9.88
N HIS A 531 15.52 20.86 8.88
CA HIS A 531 15.99 21.10 7.51
C HIS A 531 14.97 21.83 6.61
N PHE A 532 13.67 21.63 6.85
CA PHE A 532 12.59 22.16 6.01
C PHE A 532 11.72 23.21 6.71
N GLY A 533 11.72 23.29 8.05
CA GLY A 533 10.80 24.17 8.81
C GLY A 533 10.99 25.67 8.56
N ASN A 534 12.23 26.10 8.29
CA ASN A 534 12.55 27.49 7.98
C ASN A 534 12.37 27.87 6.50
N PHE A 535 12.02 26.90 5.64
CA PHE A 535 11.86 27.18 4.22
C PHE A 535 10.66 28.09 3.98
N LYS A 536 10.91 29.19 3.29
CA LYS A 536 9.89 30.16 2.85
C LYS A 536 9.82 30.14 1.33
N SER A 537 8.61 30.23 0.80
CA SER A 537 8.42 30.44 -0.64
C SER A 537 9.18 31.69 -1.07
N VAL A 538 10.03 31.56 -2.09
CA VAL A 538 10.72 32.68 -2.70
C VAL A 538 9.76 33.33 -3.70
N ASN A 539 9.43 34.60 -3.51
CA ASN A 539 8.69 35.36 -4.52
C ASN A 539 9.61 35.59 -5.73
N PRO A 540 9.14 35.41 -6.98
CA PRO A 540 9.96 35.59 -8.16
C PRO A 540 10.53 37.01 -8.20
N THR A 541 11.85 37.13 -8.24
CA THR A 541 12.57 38.40 -8.36
C THR A 541 12.65 38.91 -9.79
N VAL A 542 12.40 38.04 -10.78
CA VAL A 542 12.41 38.36 -12.20
C VAL A 542 10.97 38.47 -12.71
N PRO A 543 10.58 39.58 -13.36
CA PRO A 543 9.27 39.69 -13.98
C PRO A 543 9.13 38.65 -15.09
N LEU A 544 8.01 37.93 -15.12
CA LEU A 544 7.64 36.92 -16.13
C LEU A 544 7.53 37.47 -17.58
N ASN A 545 7.83 38.77 -17.78
CA ASN A 545 7.47 39.58 -18.95
C ASN A 545 8.65 40.24 -19.67
N SER A 546 9.90 39.81 -19.51
CA SER A 546 11.01 40.39 -20.28
C SER A 546 11.06 39.84 -21.72
N SER A 547 10.31 40.52 -22.60
CA SER A 547 10.56 40.73 -24.03
C SER A 547 11.75 39.98 -24.65
N PHE A 548 11.47 38.86 -25.33
CA PHE A 548 12.35 38.19 -26.29
C PHE A 548 12.39 38.95 -27.64
N ALA A 549 12.59 40.26 -27.58
CA ALA A 549 12.68 41.13 -28.74
C ALA A 549 13.92 42.02 -28.61
N SER A 550 15.12 41.44 -28.73
CA SER A 550 16.36 42.11 -29.16
C SER A 550 17.60 41.21 -29.03
N ILE A 551 17.75 40.12 -29.81
CA ILE A 551 19.08 39.53 -30.10
C ILE A 551 19.25 39.10 -31.58
N THR A 552 18.20 39.06 -32.41
CA THR A 552 18.31 38.63 -33.82
C THR A 552 18.59 39.73 -34.86
N SER A 553 19.02 40.94 -34.48
CA SER A 553 19.23 42.05 -35.43
C SER A 553 20.69 42.44 -35.73
N THR A 554 21.69 41.61 -35.38
CA THR A 554 23.11 41.90 -35.69
C THR A 554 23.84 40.79 -36.43
N ALA A 555 23.12 39.90 -37.13
CA ALA A 555 23.72 38.93 -38.06
C ALA A 555 23.12 38.95 -39.49
N ALA A 556 22.19 39.87 -39.77
CA ALA A 556 21.50 39.96 -41.07
C ALA A 556 21.97 41.14 -41.95
N GLY A 557 23.13 41.73 -41.67
CA GLY A 557 23.62 42.91 -42.36
C GLY A 557 25.10 42.83 -42.72
N LEU A 558 25.56 41.77 -43.41
CA LEU A 558 26.89 41.75 -44.04
C LEU A 558 27.11 40.70 -45.14
N VAL A 559 26.07 40.10 -45.74
CA VAL A 559 26.25 39.20 -46.90
C VAL A 559 25.22 39.51 -47.99
N THR A 560 25.43 40.62 -48.70
CA THR A 560 24.85 40.85 -50.03
C THR A 560 25.88 41.50 -50.95
N SER A 561 26.81 40.71 -51.46
CA SER A 561 27.42 40.93 -52.78
C SER A 561 28.36 39.77 -53.14
N SER A 562 27.86 38.78 -53.89
CA SER A 562 28.52 38.26 -55.10
C SER A 562 27.93 36.95 -55.61
N LEU A 563 27.72 36.96 -56.92
CA LEU A 563 27.73 35.86 -57.88
C LEU A 563 26.50 34.96 -58.11
N SER A 564 26.05 35.13 -59.35
CA SER A 564 25.18 34.39 -60.25
C SER A 564 25.48 32.90 -60.49
N ASN A 565 24.40 32.20 -60.90
CA ASN A 565 24.30 31.02 -61.78
C ASN A 565 24.68 29.62 -61.25
N SER A 566 23.65 28.83 -60.92
CA SER A 566 23.35 27.52 -61.55
C SER A 566 22.01 26.92 -61.04
N SER A 567 21.39 26.11 -61.89
CA SER A 567 19.98 25.65 -61.91
C SER A 567 19.66 24.49 -60.90
N PRO A 568 18.40 23.98 -60.83
CA PRO A 568 17.72 23.66 -59.57
C PRO A 568 17.72 22.18 -59.14
N ALA A 569 17.64 21.90 -57.83
CA ALA A 569 17.24 20.59 -57.31
C ALA A 569 16.58 20.66 -55.92
N SER A 570 15.41 20.01 -55.83
CA SER A 570 14.69 19.51 -54.64
C SER A 570 14.65 20.37 -53.37
N LYS A 571 13.57 21.13 -53.21
CA LYS A 571 13.15 21.71 -51.93
C LYS A 571 12.70 20.58 -50.99
N SER A 572 13.46 20.39 -49.90
CA SER A 572 13.10 19.54 -48.77
C SER A 572 11.79 20.00 -48.13
N LEU A 573 10.81 19.10 -48.07
CA LEU A 573 9.52 19.26 -47.39
C LEU A 573 9.62 19.10 -45.85
N LEU A 574 10.81 18.74 -45.33
CA LEU A 574 11.04 18.47 -43.89
C LEU A 574 11.20 19.73 -43.03
N SER A 575 11.39 20.91 -43.61
CA SER A 575 11.47 22.16 -42.85
C SER A 575 10.11 22.76 -42.48
N LYS A 576 9.00 22.23 -43.03
CA LYS A 576 7.64 22.72 -42.73
C LYS A 576 6.90 21.94 -41.64
N ALA A 577 7.38 20.77 -41.23
CA ALA A 577 6.80 20.02 -40.11
C ALA A 577 7.39 20.41 -38.74
N PHE A 578 8.57 21.05 -38.73
CA PHE A 578 9.23 21.54 -37.51
C PHE A 578 9.06 23.05 -37.28
N ALA A 579 8.32 23.74 -38.16
CA ALA A 579 7.99 25.15 -38.05
C ALA A 579 6.51 25.32 -37.71
N THR A 580 6.08 24.83 -36.55
CA THR A 580 4.79 25.24 -36.00
C THR A 580 4.91 26.69 -35.55
N ILE A 581 4.11 27.53 -36.20
CA ILE A 581 3.91 28.96 -35.98
C ILE A 581 4.02 29.29 -34.48
N THR A 582 5.11 29.93 -34.10
CA THR A 582 5.17 30.76 -32.89
C THR A 582 4.15 31.88 -33.10
N ASN A 583 2.97 31.77 -32.49
CA ASN A 583 2.19 32.96 -32.22
C ASN A 583 2.91 33.72 -31.09
N PRO A 584 3.48 34.92 -31.35
CA PRO A 584 4.07 35.71 -30.31
C PRO A 584 2.95 36.57 -29.71
N SER A 585 2.34 36.08 -28.64
CA SER A 585 1.53 36.93 -27.76
C SER A 585 1.38 36.26 -26.40
N THR A 586 2.47 36.22 -25.63
CA THR A 586 2.47 35.88 -24.20
C THR A 586 2.15 37.10 -23.30
N VAL A 587 1.89 38.25 -23.91
CA VAL A 587 1.60 39.53 -23.24
C VAL A 587 0.28 40.06 -23.80
N ASP A 588 -0.67 40.38 -22.93
CA ASP A 588 -1.77 41.27 -23.29
C ASP A 588 -1.20 42.68 -23.44
N LEU A 589 -1.08 43.15 -24.69
CA LEU A 589 -0.46 44.46 -25.01
C LEU A 589 -1.19 45.64 -24.36
N ALA A 590 -2.40 45.46 -23.85
CA ALA A 590 -3.15 46.50 -23.15
C ALA A 590 -2.74 46.66 -21.66
N THR A 591 -2.24 45.61 -21.01
CA THR A 591 -2.11 45.56 -19.54
C THR A 591 -0.71 45.20 -19.04
N GLY A 592 0.15 44.63 -19.90
CA GLY A 592 1.52 44.27 -19.53
C GLY A 592 1.63 43.21 -18.43
N GLN A 593 0.57 42.44 -18.17
CA GLN A 593 0.52 41.34 -17.21
C GLN A 593 0.85 39.98 -17.86
N PRO A 594 1.40 39.01 -17.09
CA PRO A 594 1.58 37.65 -17.57
C PRO A 594 0.22 37.06 -17.98
N SER A 595 0.17 36.42 -19.15
CA SER A 595 -1.05 35.87 -19.73
C SER A 595 -1.70 34.73 -18.93
N GLN A 596 -0.99 34.13 -17.97
CA GLN A 596 -1.50 33.10 -17.08
C GLN A 596 -0.97 33.28 -15.66
N THR A 597 -1.85 33.14 -14.67
CA THR A 597 -1.48 33.22 -13.24
C THR A 597 -0.99 31.88 -12.69
N PHE A 598 -0.25 31.90 -11.58
CA PHE A 598 0.20 30.68 -10.90
C PHE A 598 -0.96 29.72 -10.55
N GLU A 599 -2.08 30.27 -10.09
CA GLU A 599 -3.27 29.50 -9.72
C GLU A 599 -3.94 28.87 -10.94
N GLU A 600 -3.95 29.55 -12.08
CA GLU A 600 -4.42 29.00 -13.36
C GLU A 600 -3.53 27.84 -13.83
N LEU A 601 -2.20 27.94 -13.71
CA LEU A 601 -1.29 26.87 -14.11
C LEU A 601 -1.47 25.59 -13.29
N ILE A 602 -1.66 25.73 -11.98
CA ILE A 602 -1.86 24.57 -11.09
C ILE A 602 -3.25 23.97 -11.28
N SER A 603 -4.27 24.80 -11.49
CA SER A 603 -5.65 24.34 -11.69
C SER A 603 -5.96 23.87 -13.12
N ALA A 604 -5.02 24.07 -14.05
CA ALA A 604 -5.16 23.66 -15.45
C ALA A 604 -5.39 22.15 -15.56
N LYS A 605 -6.50 21.79 -16.21
CA LYS A 605 -6.90 20.39 -16.42
C LYS A 605 -6.43 19.89 -17.80
N PRO A 606 -6.03 18.61 -17.91
CA PRO A 606 -5.72 17.97 -19.18
C PRO A 606 -6.97 17.81 -20.04
N ILE A 607 -6.94 18.38 -21.25
CA ILE A 607 -7.98 18.23 -22.26
C ILE A 607 -7.49 17.22 -23.29
N TYR A 608 -8.06 16.01 -23.24
CA TYR A 608 -7.78 14.99 -24.23
C TYR A 608 -8.52 15.29 -25.54
N LYS A 609 -7.80 15.33 -26.66
CA LYS A 609 -8.39 15.54 -28.00
C LYS A 609 -8.19 14.35 -28.95
N GLY A 610 -7.32 13.41 -28.60
CA GLY A 610 -6.82 12.44 -29.58
C GLY A 610 -6.03 13.12 -30.68
N GLY A 611 -5.75 12.42 -31.77
CA GLY A 611 -5.03 12.99 -32.90
C GLY A 611 -4.22 11.96 -33.65
N GLU A 612 -3.56 12.36 -34.73
CA GLU A 612 -2.73 11.48 -35.54
C GLU A 612 -1.46 12.20 -35.99
N VAL A 613 -0.31 11.57 -35.73
CA VAL A 613 1.00 12.03 -36.17
C VAL A 613 1.73 10.87 -36.86
N ARG A 614 2.22 11.13 -38.07
CA ARG A 614 2.97 10.18 -38.89
C ARG A 614 4.34 10.76 -39.20
N ILE A 615 5.39 10.10 -38.72
CA ILE A 615 6.78 10.53 -38.84
C ILE A 615 7.45 9.61 -39.86
N PRO A 616 7.70 10.07 -41.09
CA PRO A 616 8.42 9.26 -42.06
C PRO A 616 9.83 8.97 -41.51
N GLY A 617 10.18 7.68 -41.41
CA GLY A 617 11.47 7.26 -40.91
C GLY A 617 12.62 7.61 -41.87
N LYS A 618 13.80 7.85 -41.31
CA LYS A 618 15.06 7.69 -42.07
C LYS A 618 15.30 6.20 -42.28
N THR A 619 15.89 5.83 -43.42
CA THR A 619 16.12 4.45 -43.91
C THR A 619 16.91 3.53 -42.97
N GLU A 620 17.38 4.01 -41.82
CA GLU A 620 18.22 3.28 -40.87
C GLU A 620 17.44 2.38 -39.89
N SER A 621 16.17 2.70 -39.59
CA SER A 621 15.30 1.78 -38.83
C SER A 621 14.50 0.92 -39.80
N ASN A 622 14.74 -0.39 -39.75
CA ASN A 622 14.06 -1.38 -40.58
C ASN A 622 12.62 -1.69 -40.13
N LEU A 623 12.09 -1.06 -39.08
CA LEU A 623 10.77 -1.37 -38.52
C LEU A 623 9.80 -0.17 -38.59
N ALA A 624 8.52 -0.49 -38.71
CA ALA A 624 7.41 0.44 -38.52
C ALA A 624 6.94 0.37 -37.05
N HIS A 625 7.08 1.48 -36.32
CA HIS A 625 6.67 1.60 -34.93
C HIS A 625 5.34 2.36 -34.84
N ILE A 626 4.33 1.77 -34.20
CA ILE A 626 2.97 2.29 -34.16
C ILE A 626 2.46 2.26 -32.72
N TYR A 627 2.00 3.41 -32.23
CA TYR A 627 1.37 3.59 -30.93
C TYR A 627 -0.06 4.04 -31.15
N ILE A 628 -1.01 3.32 -30.55
CA ILE A 628 -2.43 3.69 -30.54
C ILE A 628 -2.90 3.73 -29.10
N GLY A 629 -3.33 4.91 -28.65
CA GLY A 629 -3.78 5.16 -27.27
C GLY A 629 -5.13 5.86 -27.20
N PHE A 630 -5.76 5.74 -26.04
CA PHE A 630 -7.04 6.36 -25.69
C PHE A 630 -6.92 7.03 -24.32
N GLN A 631 -7.83 7.96 -24.03
CA GLN A 631 -7.95 8.57 -22.71
C GLN A 631 -8.25 7.52 -21.63
N ALA A 632 -7.43 7.45 -20.59
CA ALA A 632 -7.59 6.51 -19.48
C ALA A 632 -8.02 7.24 -18.19
N PRO A 633 -8.57 6.51 -17.20
CA PRO A 633 -8.94 7.09 -15.90
C PRO A 633 -7.74 7.65 -15.13
N SER A 634 -8.04 8.55 -14.20
CA SER A 634 -7.04 9.13 -13.28
C SER A 634 -6.75 8.20 -12.08
N VAL A 635 -5.76 8.56 -11.25
CA VAL A 635 -5.41 7.83 -10.00
C VAL A 635 -6.58 7.76 -9.00
N HIS A 636 -7.56 8.65 -9.12
CA HIS A 636 -8.71 8.74 -8.22
C HIS A 636 -9.96 8.01 -8.74
N ASP A 637 -10.00 7.61 -10.01
CA ASP A 637 -11.16 6.95 -10.61
C ASP A 637 -11.30 5.49 -10.08
N ASP A 638 -12.53 5.03 -9.92
CA ASP A 638 -12.84 3.68 -9.47
C ASP A 638 -12.46 2.60 -10.50
N ASP A 639 -12.47 2.95 -11.80
CA ASP A 639 -12.09 2.04 -12.89
C ASP A 639 -10.56 1.87 -13.02
N LEU A 640 -9.73 2.59 -12.23
CA LEU A 640 -8.26 2.52 -12.29
C LEU A 640 -7.73 1.08 -12.23
N TYR A 641 -8.19 0.30 -11.25
CA TYR A 641 -7.70 -1.06 -11.04
C TYR A 641 -8.19 -2.01 -12.13
N ALA A 642 -9.36 -1.76 -12.72
CA ALA A 642 -9.86 -2.52 -13.85
C ALA A 642 -8.98 -2.29 -15.10
N ILE A 643 -8.57 -1.05 -15.36
CA ILE A 643 -7.65 -0.72 -16.46
C ILE A 643 -6.24 -1.24 -16.18
N ALA A 644 -5.72 -1.09 -14.96
CA ALA A 644 -4.43 -1.67 -14.58
C ALA A 644 -4.40 -3.20 -14.72
N CYS A 645 -5.49 -3.89 -14.33
CA CYS A 645 -5.62 -5.33 -14.54
C CYS A 645 -5.70 -5.68 -16.03
N THR A 646 -6.39 -4.87 -16.83
CA THR A 646 -6.45 -5.04 -18.28
C THR A 646 -5.08 -4.88 -18.94
N HIS A 647 -4.31 -3.87 -18.54
CA HIS A 647 -2.94 -3.67 -18.98
C HIS A 647 -2.09 -4.92 -18.72
N ILE A 648 -2.11 -5.46 -17.50
CA ILE A 648 -1.37 -6.69 -17.16
C ILE A 648 -1.89 -7.91 -17.94
N MET A 649 -3.20 -8.01 -18.15
CA MET A 649 -3.82 -9.11 -18.90
C MET A 649 -3.43 -9.09 -20.39
N LEU A 650 -3.43 -7.91 -21.01
CA LEU A 650 -2.94 -7.71 -22.37
C LEU A 650 -1.44 -8.00 -22.44
N GLY A 651 -0.67 -7.45 -21.50
CA GLY A 651 0.76 -7.65 -21.36
C GLY A 651 1.51 -7.38 -22.66
N GLY A 652 2.29 -8.36 -23.09
CA GLY A 652 3.13 -8.28 -24.29
C GLY A 652 4.61 -8.25 -23.95
N GLY A 653 5.40 -7.68 -24.86
CA GLY A 653 6.86 -7.55 -24.76
C GLY A 653 7.53 -7.63 -26.12
N SER A 654 8.81 -7.96 -26.12
CA SER A 654 9.58 -8.27 -27.33
C SER A 654 9.36 -9.72 -27.79
N SER A 655 9.45 -9.94 -29.09
CA SER A 655 9.45 -11.26 -29.75
C SER A 655 10.59 -12.14 -29.21
N PHE A 656 11.75 -11.52 -28.98
CA PHE A 656 12.90 -12.13 -28.35
C PHE A 656 12.94 -11.80 -26.85
N SER A 657 12.76 -12.81 -26.00
CA SER A 657 12.95 -12.68 -24.55
C SER A 657 13.83 -13.82 -24.03
N ALA A 658 15.07 -13.50 -23.66
CA ALA A 658 16.03 -14.46 -23.07
C ALA A 658 15.72 -14.77 -21.59
N GLY A 659 14.44 -14.78 -21.20
CA GLY A 659 14.00 -14.95 -19.81
C GLY A 659 13.32 -16.28 -19.52
N GLY A 660 13.31 -16.65 -18.23
CA GLY A 660 12.51 -17.76 -17.75
C GLY A 660 11.00 -17.47 -17.69
N PRO A 661 10.19 -18.47 -17.31
CA PRO A 661 8.75 -18.32 -17.09
C PRO A 661 8.43 -17.17 -16.12
N GLY A 662 7.35 -16.42 -16.39
CA GLY A 662 6.88 -15.33 -15.51
C GLY A 662 6.96 -13.93 -16.12
N LYS A 663 7.69 -13.74 -17.23
CA LYS A 663 7.81 -12.45 -17.94
C LYS A 663 6.58 -12.05 -18.80
N GLY A 664 5.43 -12.69 -18.59
CA GLY A 664 4.21 -12.38 -19.35
C GLY A 664 4.06 -13.11 -20.69
N MET A 665 4.80 -14.20 -20.96
CA MET A 665 4.67 -15.01 -22.19
C MET A 665 3.26 -15.58 -22.44
N TYR A 666 2.45 -15.70 -21.38
CA TYR A 666 1.05 -16.16 -21.47
C TYR A 666 0.03 -15.01 -21.49
N SER A 667 0.49 -13.77 -21.63
CA SER A 667 -0.39 -12.61 -21.81
C SER A 667 -1.05 -12.64 -23.18
N ARG A 668 -2.15 -11.88 -23.34
CA ARG A 668 -2.96 -11.95 -24.56
C ARG A 668 -2.21 -11.44 -25.79
N LEU A 669 -1.48 -10.33 -25.69
CA LEU A 669 -0.70 -9.82 -26.84
C LEU A 669 0.45 -10.75 -27.20
N TYR A 670 1.08 -11.40 -26.23
CA TYR A 670 2.12 -12.37 -26.51
C TYR A 670 1.57 -13.61 -27.25
N THR A 671 0.47 -14.17 -26.76
CA THR A 671 -0.12 -15.40 -27.32
C THR A 671 -0.88 -15.18 -28.63
N ASN A 672 -1.57 -14.05 -28.79
CA ASN A 672 -2.42 -13.76 -29.95
C ASN A 672 -1.74 -12.90 -31.02
N VAL A 673 -0.63 -12.23 -30.71
CA VAL A 673 0.08 -11.35 -31.66
C VAL A 673 1.49 -11.83 -31.91
N LEU A 674 2.35 -11.91 -30.87
CA LEU A 674 3.76 -12.26 -31.06
C LEU A 674 3.97 -13.71 -31.53
N ASN A 675 3.28 -14.69 -30.92
CA ASN A 675 3.41 -16.09 -31.32
C ASN A 675 2.94 -16.39 -32.77
N PRO A 676 1.77 -15.91 -33.22
CA PRO A 676 1.30 -16.22 -34.58
C PRO A 676 1.89 -15.33 -35.67
N HIS A 677 2.51 -14.19 -35.33
CA HIS A 677 3.06 -13.23 -36.30
C HIS A 677 4.54 -12.97 -36.05
N PRO A 678 5.44 -13.78 -36.66
CA PRO A 678 6.88 -13.61 -36.55
C PRO A 678 7.39 -12.25 -37.08
N GLU A 679 6.61 -11.57 -37.91
CA GLU A 679 6.91 -10.24 -38.44
C GLU A 679 6.76 -9.12 -37.41
N VAL A 680 6.17 -9.42 -36.24
CA VAL A 680 6.02 -8.49 -35.12
C VAL A 680 7.21 -8.65 -34.18
N ASP A 681 8.03 -7.60 -34.12
CA ASP A 681 9.24 -7.58 -33.27
C ASP A 681 8.91 -7.24 -31.81
N PHE A 682 7.96 -6.33 -31.60
CA PHE A 682 7.54 -5.88 -30.28
C PHE A 682 6.04 -5.61 -30.28
N CYS A 683 5.33 -6.02 -29.24
CA CYS A 683 3.93 -5.68 -29.03
C CYS A 683 3.60 -5.67 -27.54
N GLN A 684 3.19 -4.51 -27.01
CA GLN A 684 2.91 -4.35 -25.58
C GLN A 684 1.78 -3.35 -25.32
N ALA A 685 0.94 -3.64 -24.34
CA ALA A 685 -0.01 -2.66 -23.81
C ALA A 685 0.67 -1.69 -22.85
N PHE A 686 0.30 -0.42 -22.89
CA PHE A 686 0.79 0.61 -21.97
C PHE A 686 -0.37 1.25 -21.20
N HIS A 687 -0.07 1.71 -20.00
CA HIS A 687 -1.01 2.44 -19.15
C HIS A 687 -0.26 3.50 -18.33
N HIS A 688 -0.48 4.78 -18.68
CA HIS A 688 0.04 5.92 -17.94
C HIS A 688 -1.09 6.55 -17.14
N THR A 689 -0.84 6.84 -15.87
CA THR A 689 -1.84 7.40 -14.96
C THR A 689 -1.28 8.63 -14.27
N TYR A 690 -2.05 9.71 -14.27
CA TYR A 690 -1.76 11.00 -13.65
C TYR A 690 -2.87 11.34 -12.64
N ALA A 691 -2.67 12.43 -11.89
CA ALA A 691 -3.63 12.84 -10.86
C ALA A 691 -5.07 13.01 -11.38
N ASP A 692 -5.24 13.51 -12.61
CA ASP A 692 -6.53 13.91 -13.19
C ASP A 692 -6.83 13.34 -14.59
N ALA A 693 -5.89 12.62 -15.22
CA ALA A 693 -6.11 11.90 -16.47
C ALA A 693 -5.16 10.70 -16.61
N GLY A 694 -5.27 9.98 -17.73
CA GLY A 694 -4.34 8.90 -18.08
C GLY A 694 -4.36 8.61 -19.58
N LEU A 695 -3.48 7.70 -20.01
CA LEU A 695 -3.44 7.13 -21.35
C LEU A 695 -3.36 5.61 -21.28
N PHE A 696 -4.11 4.92 -22.13
CA PHE A 696 -4.12 3.47 -22.23
C PHE A 696 -4.11 3.06 -23.70
N GLY A 697 -3.29 2.09 -24.07
CA GLY A 697 -3.17 1.72 -25.47
C GLY A 697 -2.27 0.53 -25.74
N ILE A 698 -1.99 0.32 -27.02
CA ILE A 698 -1.11 -0.74 -27.52
C ILE A 698 -0.01 -0.10 -28.39
N ALA A 699 1.22 -0.47 -28.09
CA ALA A 699 2.41 -0.17 -28.87
C ALA A 699 2.86 -1.43 -29.62
N ILE A 700 3.25 -1.28 -30.88
CA ILE A 700 3.69 -2.40 -31.71
C ILE A 700 4.78 -1.95 -32.69
N ALA A 701 5.80 -2.79 -32.89
CA ALA A 701 6.84 -2.61 -33.89
C ALA A 701 6.85 -3.83 -34.82
N VAL A 702 6.81 -3.58 -36.13
CA VAL A 702 6.67 -4.63 -37.15
C VAL A 702 7.56 -4.38 -38.36
N ALA A 703 7.80 -5.42 -39.15
CA ALA A 703 8.38 -5.26 -40.48
C ALA A 703 7.47 -4.38 -41.38
N PRO A 704 8.03 -3.47 -42.20
CA PRO A 704 7.27 -2.50 -43.02
C PRO A 704 6.20 -3.12 -43.92
N ASP A 705 6.49 -4.29 -44.50
CA ASP A 705 5.54 -5.01 -45.35
C ASP A 705 4.29 -5.44 -44.60
N PHE A 706 4.41 -5.71 -43.30
CA PHE A 706 3.33 -6.17 -42.42
C PHE A 706 2.52 -5.02 -41.80
N ALA A 707 2.98 -3.77 -41.90
CA ALA A 707 2.37 -2.60 -41.26
C ALA A 707 0.88 -2.41 -41.58
N HIS A 708 0.43 -2.78 -42.78
CA HIS A 708 -0.98 -2.67 -43.21
C HIS A 708 -1.96 -3.51 -42.37
N ARG A 709 -1.50 -4.58 -41.70
CA ARG A 709 -2.35 -5.44 -40.86
C ARG A 709 -2.45 -4.96 -39.42
N VAL A 710 -1.53 -4.11 -38.98
CA VAL A 710 -1.43 -3.66 -37.59
C VAL A 710 -2.72 -3.02 -37.06
N PRO A 711 -3.39 -2.08 -37.78
CA PRO A 711 -4.63 -1.50 -37.31
C PRO A 711 -5.72 -2.55 -37.05
N GLN A 712 -5.81 -3.55 -37.91
CA GLN A 712 -6.77 -4.66 -37.76
C GLN A 712 -6.46 -5.54 -36.55
N ILE A 713 -5.18 -5.83 -36.30
CA ILE A 713 -4.74 -6.61 -35.14
C ILE A 713 -5.10 -5.87 -33.85
N ILE A 714 -4.75 -4.59 -33.73
CA ILE A 714 -5.04 -3.77 -32.54
C ILE A 714 -6.56 -3.66 -32.33
N ALA A 715 -7.32 -3.33 -33.38
CA ALA A 715 -8.79 -3.23 -33.30
C ALA A 715 -9.43 -4.54 -32.83
N THR A 716 -8.95 -5.68 -33.35
CA THR A 716 -9.43 -7.00 -32.96
C THR A 716 -9.12 -7.30 -31.50
N GLN A 717 -7.89 -7.02 -31.01
CA GLN A 717 -7.56 -7.27 -29.60
C GLN A 717 -8.37 -6.39 -28.65
N LEU A 718 -8.62 -5.12 -28.99
CA LEU A 718 -9.45 -4.22 -28.21
C LEU A 718 -10.94 -4.60 -28.24
N ASP A 719 -11.45 -5.08 -29.36
CA ASP A 719 -12.83 -5.56 -29.48
C ASP A 719 -13.08 -6.81 -28.62
N LEU A 720 -12.15 -7.78 -28.65
CA LEU A 720 -12.25 -9.04 -27.89
C LEU A 720 -12.30 -8.85 -26.36
N ILE A 721 -11.76 -7.74 -25.83
CA ILE A 721 -11.76 -7.45 -24.39
C ILE A 721 -12.84 -6.45 -23.96
N SER A 722 -13.62 -5.92 -24.90
CA SER A 722 -14.62 -4.88 -24.61
C SER A 722 -16.06 -5.40 -24.63
N ARG A 723 -16.36 -6.51 -25.32
CA ARG A 723 -17.72 -7.06 -25.43
C ARG A 723 -17.93 -8.31 -24.57
N GLU A 724 -19.14 -8.47 -24.02
CA GLU A 724 -19.51 -9.64 -23.21
C GLU A 724 -19.63 -10.96 -23.99
N GLN A 725 -19.67 -10.93 -25.33
CA GLN A 725 -19.80 -12.14 -26.15
C GLN A 725 -18.93 -12.08 -27.40
N SER A 726 -17.85 -12.85 -27.40
CA SER A 726 -17.16 -13.29 -28.60
C SER A 726 -16.31 -14.52 -28.28
N ARG A 727 -16.39 -15.54 -29.13
CA ARG A 727 -15.41 -16.65 -29.17
C ARG A 727 -14.01 -16.03 -29.21
N GLY A 728 -13.16 -16.33 -28.22
CA GLY A 728 -11.85 -15.68 -28.06
C GLY A 728 -11.80 -14.47 -27.11
N GLY A 729 -12.89 -14.14 -26.40
CA GLY A 729 -12.94 -13.08 -25.38
C GLY A 729 -12.15 -13.39 -24.10
N ILE A 730 -12.38 -12.63 -23.03
CA ILE A 730 -11.69 -12.81 -21.74
C ILE A 730 -12.13 -14.11 -21.07
N THR A 731 -11.17 -14.91 -20.63
CA THR A 731 -11.42 -16.10 -19.82
C THR A 731 -11.15 -15.84 -18.34
N GLU A 732 -11.85 -16.54 -17.45
CA GLU A 732 -11.63 -16.42 -16.00
C GLU A 732 -10.20 -16.76 -15.60
N ALA A 733 -9.58 -17.73 -16.28
CA ALA A 733 -8.18 -18.08 -16.06
C ALA A 733 -7.21 -16.93 -16.41
N GLN A 734 -7.51 -16.15 -17.45
CA GLN A 734 -6.72 -14.97 -17.81
C GLN A 734 -6.90 -13.85 -16.79
N LEU A 735 -8.14 -13.56 -16.39
CA LEU A 735 -8.41 -12.54 -15.38
C LEU A 735 -7.74 -12.89 -14.05
N ARG A 736 -7.91 -14.12 -13.56
CA ARG A 736 -7.26 -14.59 -12.34
C ARG A 736 -5.74 -14.49 -12.41
N ARG A 737 -5.13 -14.83 -13.55
CA ARG A 737 -3.68 -14.69 -13.77
C ARG A 737 -3.26 -13.22 -13.72
N ALA A 738 -3.99 -12.33 -14.37
CA ALA A 738 -3.70 -10.90 -14.39
C ALA A 738 -3.83 -10.27 -13.00
N LYS A 739 -4.89 -10.63 -12.24
CA LYS A 739 -5.07 -10.23 -10.84
C LYS A 739 -3.91 -10.71 -9.97
N ASN A 740 -3.47 -11.97 -10.14
CA ASN A 740 -2.33 -12.51 -9.41
C ASN A 740 -1.03 -11.77 -9.77
N GLN A 741 -0.78 -11.56 -11.05
CA GLN A 741 0.42 -10.89 -11.53
C GLN A 741 0.48 -9.43 -11.08
N LEU A 742 -0.61 -8.67 -11.20
CA LEU A 742 -0.67 -7.28 -10.74
C LEU A 742 -0.34 -7.19 -9.23
N ARG A 743 -0.97 -8.04 -8.41
CA ARG A 743 -0.69 -8.10 -6.97
C ARG A 743 0.75 -8.48 -6.68
N SER A 744 1.26 -9.46 -7.40
CA SER A 744 2.63 -9.94 -7.24
C SER A 744 3.64 -8.84 -7.57
N THR A 745 3.48 -8.15 -8.71
CA THR A 745 4.37 -7.05 -9.13
C THR A 745 4.38 -5.93 -8.10
N MET A 746 3.22 -5.52 -7.62
CA MET A 746 3.14 -4.47 -6.60
C MET A 746 3.77 -4.93 -5.27
N MET A 747 3.57 -6.18 -4.86
CA MET A 747 4.16 -6.72 -3.62
C MET A 747 5.66 -6.85 -3.68
N TYR A 748 6.21 -7.39 -4.76
CA TYR A 748 7.65 -7.47 -4.96
C TYR A 748 8.28 -6.08 -5.05
N GLY A 749 7.58 -5.10 -5.62
CA GLY A 749 8.03 -3.71 -5.61
C GLY A 749 8.22 -3.16 -4.19
N LEU A 750 7.33 -3.51 -3.27
CA LEU A 750 7.44 -3.12 -1.86
C LEU A 750 8.57 -3.83 -1.11
N GLU A 751 9.41 -4.64 -1.73
CA GLU A 751 10.65 -5.14 -1.10
C GLU A 751 11.78 -4.11 -1.17
N SER A 752 11.72 -3.19 -2.15
CA SER A 752 12.71 -2.13 -2.31
C SER A 752 12.39 -0.91 -1.46
N ARG A 753 13.38 -0.43 -0.68
CA ARG A 753 13.27 0.80 0.11
C ARG A 753 12.95 2.03 -0.73
N LEU A 754 13.57 2.13 -1.90
CA LEU A 754 13.39 3.25 -2.80
C LEU A 754 11.95 3.29 -3.35
N LEU A 755 11.41 2.12 -3.74
CA LEU A 755 10.02 2.02 -4.20
C LEU A 755 9.01 2.23 -3.06
N GLN A 756 9.31 1.75 -1.84
CA GLN A 756 8.46 2.00 -0.67
C GLN A 756 8.36 3.51 -0.37
N VAL A 757 9.49 4.23 -0.40
CA VAL A 757 9.50 5.67 -0.14
C VAL A 757 8.83 6.45 -1.28
N GLU A 758 9.00 6.03 -2.54
CA GLU A 758 8.32 6.60 -3.69
C GLU A 758 6.80 6.45 -3.60
N ASP A 759 6.34 5.22 -3.35
CA ASP A 759 4.92 4.90 -3.18
C ASP A 759 4.30 5.75 -2.07
N LEU A 760 5.00 5.85 -0.93
CA LEU A 760 4.57 6.67 0.20
C LEU A 760 4.49 8.17 -0.18
N GLY A 761 5.56 8.70 -0.77
CA GLY A 761 5.65 10.11 -1.14
C GLY A 761 4.61 10.53 -2.18
N ARG A 762 4.52 9.79 -3.29
CA ARG A 762 3.61 10.08 -4.39
C ARG A 762 2.14 9.93 -3.98
N GLN A 763 1.78 8.88 -3.24
CA GLN A 763 0.39 8.74 -2.80
C GLN A 763 -0.03 9.84 -1.83
N VAL A 764 0.83 10.25 -0.90
CA VAL A 764 0.54 11.36 0.02
C VAL A 764 0.53 12.69 -0.73
N GLN A 765 1.36 12.87 -1.76
CA GLN A 765 1.35 14.05 -2.62
C GLN A 765 0.02 14.17 -3.37
N THR A 766 -0.39 13.13 -4.11
CA THR A 766 -1.56 13.13 -4.99
C THR A 766 -2.89 12.99 -4.23
N ALA A 767 -2.98 12.04 -3.28
CA ALA A 767 -4.23 11.70 -2.60
C ALA A 767 -4.31 12.20 -1.15
N GLY A 768 -3.25 12.83 -0.62
CA GLY A 768 -3.18 13.28 0.78
C GLY A 768 -3.05 12.14 1.81
N ARG A 769 -3.12 10.88 1.37
CA ARG A 769 -2.99 9.67 2.21
C ARG A 769 -2.36 8.54 1.41
N LYS A 770 -1.68 7.61 2.10
CA LYS A 770 -1.34 6.31 1.53
C LYS A 770 -2.57 5.39 1.59
N LYS A 771 -2.98 4.83 0.46
CA LYS A 771 -3.98 3.76 0.39
C LYS A 771 -3.35 2.51 1.01
N PRO A 772 -3.93 1.94 2.09
CA PRO A 772 -3.40 0.73 2.69
C PRO A 772 -3.36 -0.40 1.65
N TRP A 773 -2.32 -1.23 1.71
CA TRP A 773 -2.17 -2.33 0.75
C TRP A 773 -3.37 -3.29 0.74
N ILE A 774 -4.03 -3.47 1.90
CA ILE A 774 -5.23 -4.30 2.01
C ILE A 774 -6.39 -3.74 1.16
N GLU A 775 -6.55 -2.41 1.09
CA GLU A 775 -7.59 -1.74 0.30
C GLU A 775 -7.33 -1.99 -1.19
N VAL A 776 -6.08 -1.83 -1.63
CA VAL A 776 -5.65 -2.07 -3.01
C VAL A 776 -5.85 -3.53 -3.40
N TRP A 777 -5.46 -4.46 -2.51
CA TRP A 777 -5.63 -5.89 -2.71
C TRP A 777 -7.10 -6.30 -2.88
N GLU A 778 -7.96 -5.85 -1.97
CA GLU A 778 -9.40 -6.15 -2.01
C GLU A 778 -10.05 -5.58 -3.28
N ARG A 779 -9.68 -4.36 -3.69
CA ARG A 779 -10.16 -3.78 -4.95
C ARG A 779 -9.76 -4.64 -6.14
N ILE A 780 -8.50 -5.09 -6.23
CA ILE A 780 -8.05 -5.98 -7.32
C ILE A 780 -8.79 -7.32 -7.27
N GLU A 781 -8.98 -7.91 -6.09
CA GLU A 781 -9.67 -9.20 -5.94
C GLU A 781 -11.17 -9.12 -6.26
N SER A 782 -11.80 -7.97 -6.03
CA SER A 782 -13.21 -7.77 -6.34
C SER A 782 -13.51 -7.66 -7.85
N LEU A 783 -12.49 -7.46 -8.70
CA LEU A 783 -12.67 -7.29 -10.13
C LEU A 783 -13.24 -8.55 -10.79
N THR A 784 -14.31 -8.35 -11.55
CA THR A 784 -14.96 -9.35 -12.41
C THR A 784 -14.70 -9.06 -13.90
N ILE A 785 -14.94 -10.05 -14.76
CA ILE A 785 -14.85 -9.86 -16.23
C ILE A 785 -15.77 -8.73 -16.71
N LYS A 786 -16.93 -8.55 -16.08
CA LYS A 786 -17.87 -7.48 -16.42
C LYS A 786 -17.30 -6.10 -16.13
N ASP A 787 -16.56 -5.96 -15.03
CA ASP A 787 -15.89 -4.70 -14.68
C ASP A 787 -14.82 -4.34 -15.71
N ILE A 788 -14.08 -5.35 -16.21
CA ILE A 788 -13.09 -5.16 -17.28
C ILE A 788 -13.76 -4.71 -18.58
N HIS A 789 -14.81 -5.42 -19.03
CA HIS A 789 -15.56 -5.06 -20.23
C HIS A 789 -16.16 -3.65 -20.13
N ARG A 790 -16.72 -3.30 -18.97
CA ARG A 790 -17.24 -1.96 -18.68
C ARG A 790 -16.15 -0.91 -18.79
N ALA A 791 -15.05 -1.07 -18.05
CA ALA A 791 -13.99 -0.08 -17.96
C ALA A 791 -13.35 0.19 -19.33
N ILE A 792 -13.10 -0.87 -20.11
CA ILE A 792 -12.55 -0.71 -21.47
C ILE A 792 -13.57 -0.10 -22.42
N SER A 793 -14.82 -0.58 -22.43
CA SER A 793 -15.87 -0.01 -23.29
C SER A 793 -16.11 1.46 -23.01
N LYS A 794 -16.00 1.89 -21.74
CA LYS A 794 -16.10 3.31 -21.35
C LYS A 794 -15.03 4.17 -22.05
N ILE A 795 -13.82 3.64 -22.22
CA ILE A 795 -12.69 4.35 -22.84
C ILE A 795 -12.77 4.34 -24.36
N ILE A 796 -13.00 3.17 -24.97
CA ILE A 796 -12.90 3.00 -26.44
C ILE A 796 -14.23 3.13 -27.20
N ARG A 797 -15.38 3.11 -26.49
CA ARG A 797 -16.75 3.18 -27.04
C ARG A 797 -17.69 4.06 -26.21
N PRO A 798 -17.39 5.36 -26.09
CA PRO A 798 -18.24 6.27 -25.33
C PRO A 798 -19.61 6.39 -26.00
N GLY A 799 -20.66 6.05 -25.25
CA GLY A 799 -22.04 5.99 -25.76
C GLY A 799 -22.75 4.66 -25.47
N THR A 800 -22.02 3.61 -25.12
CA THR A 800 -22.60 2.28 -24.82
C THR A 800 -23.06 2.10 -23.38
N PHE A 801 -22.57 2.90 -22.42
CA PHE A 801 -22.92 2.81 -21.00
C PHE A 801 -23.38 4.16 -20.45
N ARG A 802 -24.63 4.21 -19.96
CA ARG A 802 -25.18 5.32 -19.15
C ARG A 802 -25.33 4.85 -17.70
N ARG A 803 -24.37 5.19 -16.84
CA ARG A 803 -24.62 5.22 -15.39
C ARG A 803 -24.01 6.50 -14.84
N ALA A 804 -24.86 7.32 -14.21
CA ALA A 804 -24.43 8.50 -13.48
C ALA A 804 -23.58 8.06 -12.28
N SER A 805 -22.37 8.62 -12.18
CA SER A 805 -21.61 8.58 -10.92
C SER A 805 -22.40 9.34 -9.85
N LEU A 806 -22.37 8.83 -8.61
CA LEU A 806 -23.01 9.46 -7.44
C LEU A 806 -22.31 10.77 -7.03
N ASP A 807 -21.09 11.02 -7.51
CA ASP A 807 -20.39 12.29 -7.39
C ASP A 807 -20.43 12.99 -8.76
N GLY A 808 -21.06 14.16 -8.84
CA GLY A 808 -21.43 14.89 -10.07
C GLY A 808 -20.29 15.33 -11.01
N SER A 809 -19.11 14.71 -10.99
CA SER A 809 -18.04 14.89 -11.98
C SER A 809 -17.90 13.67 -12.89
N THR A 810 -18.84 13.45 -13.80
CA THR A 810 -18.65 12.45 -14.87
C THR A 810 -17.58 12.94 -15.83
N THR A 811 -16.36 12.39 -15.73
CA THR A 811 -15.35 12.47 -16.79
C THR A 811 -15.90 11.74 -18.02
N THR A 812 -16.32 12.51 -19.02
CA THR A 812 -16.77 11.98 -20.31
C THR A 812 -15.54 11.61 -21.14
N PHE A 813 -15.37 10.33 -21.44
CA PHE A 813 -14.31 9.85 -22.33
C PHE A 813 -14.70 10.13 -23.79
N SER A 814 -13.79 10.67 -24.60
CA SER A 814 -14.10 11.04 -25.99
C SER A 814 -14.12 9.86 -26.94
N GLY A 815 -13.38 8.78 -26.63
CA GLY A 815 -13.23 7.61 -27.50
C GLY A 815 -12.39 7.85 -28.74
N GLU A 816 -12.03 9.10 -29.02
CA GLU A 816 -11.10 9.47 -30.09
C GLU A 816 -9.76 8.76 -29.87
N PRO A 817 -9.21 8.04 -30.86
CA PRO A 817 -7.89 7.45 -30.75
C PRO A 817 -6.79 8.51 -30.95
N THR A 818 -5.71 8.38 -30.17
CA THR A 818 -4.41 9.01 -30.44
C THR A 818 -3.53 8.01 -31.19
N ILE A 819 -3.06 8.38 -32.38
CA ILE A 819 -2.25 7.53 -33.26
C ILE A 819 -0.90 8.21 -33.47
N VAL A 820 0.19 7.51 -33.17
CA VAL A 820 1.54 7.97 -33.49
C VAL A 820 2.27 6.84 -34.21
N ALA A 821 2.74 7.10 -35.43
CA ALA A 821 3.46 6.11 -36.21
C ALA A 821 4.79 6.69 -36.73
N SER A 822 5.84 5.88 -36.72
CA SER A 822 7.17 6.26 -37.20
C SER A 822 7.84 5.12 -37.97
N GLY A 823 8.70 5.44 -38.94
CA GLY A 823 9.38 4.46 -39.78
C GLY A 823 8.82 4.41 -41.20
N GLN A 824 8.85 3.23 -41.82
CA GLN A 824 8.25 2.99 -43.14
C GLN A 824 6.75 2.66 -42.99
N ILE A 825 5.91 3.69 -43.08
CA ILE A 825 4.48 3.63 -42.70
C ILE A 825 3.51 3.89 -43.86
N ASP A 826 4.00 3.85 -45.11
CA ASP A 826 3.21 4.15 -46.31
C ASP A 826 1.98 3.25 -46.49
N ARG A 827 2.04 2.04 -45.94
CA ARG A 827 0.99 1.01 -46.07
C ARG A 827 0.00 0.95 -44.91
N LEU A 828 0.06 1.88 -43.95
CA LEU A 828 -0.76 1.82 -42.72
C LEU A 828 -2.26 2.07 -42.95
N GLY A 829 -2.65 2.66 -44.09
CA GLY A 829 -4.04 2.95 -44.43
C GLY A 829 -4.70 3.98 -43.51
N ASP A 830 -6.03 4.05 -43.50
CA ASP A 830 -6.81 4.87 -42.55
C ASP A 830 -7.22 4.02 -41.34
N ILE A 831 -6.59 4.28 -40.20
CA ILE A 831 -6.83 3.56 -38.94
C ILE A 831 -8.19 3.93 -38.35
N LYS A 832 -8.59 5.20 -38.43
CA LYS A 832 -9.84 5.68 -37.83
C LYS A 832 -11.04 5.08 -38.55
N GLU A 833 -10.99 5.03 -39.89
CA GLU A 833 -12.00 4.37 -40.69
C GLU A 833 -12.11 2.88 -40.31
N LEU A 834 -10.98 2.17 -40.19
CA LEU A 834 -11.00 0.76 -39.78
C LEU A 834 -11.58 0.59 -38.37
N PHE A 835 -11.20 1.43 -37.41
CA PHE A 835 -11.70 1.36 -36.03
C PHE A 835 -13.22 1.59 -35.98
N SER A 836 -13.74 2.51 -36.80
CA SER A 836 -15.17 2.77 -36.89
C SER A 836 -15.97 1.52 -37.32
N ARG A 837 -15.40 0.66 -38.18
CA ARG A 837 -16.02 -0.62 -38.60
C ARG A 837 -16.12 -1.63 -37.45
N TYR A 838 -15.21 -1.57 -36.48
CA TYR A 838 -15.27 -2.33 -35.22
C TYR A 838 -16.15 -1.65 -34.15
N GLY A 839 -16.73 -0.49 -34.47
CA GLY A 839 -17.46 0.36 -33.54
C GLY A 839 -16.56 0.88 -32.42
N ILE A 840 -15.26 1.07 -32.68
CA ILE A 840 -14.29 1.70 -31.79
C ILE A 840 -14.17 3.16 -32.23
N GLY A 841 -14.14 4.08 -31.27
CA GLY A 841 -14.19 5.51 -31.56
C GLY A 841 -15.53 6.16 -31.23
N PRO A 842 -15.67 7.47 -31.48
CA PRO A 842 -16.94 8.15 -31.35
C PRO A 842 -17.98 7.56 -32.30
N SER A 843 -19.21 7.39 -31.83
CA SER A 843 -20.31 6.99 -32.71
C SER A 843 -20.55 8.11 -33.73
N PRO A 844 -20.68 7.82 -35.03
CA PRO A 844 -21.09 8.84 -36.00
C PRO A 844 -22.45 9.40 -35.54
N PRO A 845 -22.66 10.73 -35.62
CA PRO A 845 -23.97 11.29 -35.31
C PRO A 845 -25.00 10.56 -36.16
N ARG A 846 -26.05 10.01 -35.53
CA ARG A 846 -27.16 9.41 -36.27
C ARG A 846 -27.70 10.50 -37.20
N SER A 847 -27.35 10.46 -38.47
CA SER A 847 -28.06 11.22 -39.47
C SER A 847 -29.52 10.80 -39.34
N HIS A 848 -30.42 11.78 -39.23
CA HIS A 848 -31.84 11.55 -39.43
C HIS A 848 -31.97 10.84 -40.77
N ARG A 849 -32.11 9.52 -40.74
CA ARG A 849 -32.67 8.76 -41.83
C ARG A 849 -34.11 9.26 -41.93
N LEU A 850 -34.30 10.28 -42.76
CA LEU A 850 -35.59 10.55 -43.39
C LEU A 850 -35.91 9.32 -44.23
N TRP A 851 -36.67 8.40 -43.63
CA TRP A 851 -37.52 7.47 -44.35
C TRP A 851 -38.92 7.66 -43.78
#